data_AF-A0A8C8WV65-F1
#
_entry.id   AF-A0A8C8WV65-F1
#
_cell.length_a   1.000
_cell.length_b   1.000
_cell.length_c   1.000
_cell.angle_alpha   90.00
_cell.angle_beta   90.00
_cell.angle_gamma   90.00
#
_symmetry.space_group_name_H-M   'P 1'
#
loop_
_entity.id
_entity.type
_entity.pdbx_description
1 polymer ?
#
loop_
_entity_poly.entity_id
_entity_poly.type
_entity_poly.pdbx_seq_one_letter_code
_entity_poly.pdbx_strand_id
1 'polypeptide(L)'
;MAETNNECSIKVLCRFRPLNQAEILRGDKFIPIFQGDDSVVIGGKPYVFDRVFPPNTTQEQVYHACAMQIVKDVLAGYNGTIFAYGQTSSGKTHTMEGKLHDPQLMGIIPRIARDIFNHIYSMDENLEFHIKVSYFEIYLDKIRDLLDVTKTNLSVHEDKNRVPFVKGCTERFVSSPEEILDVIDEGKSNRHVAVTNMNEHSSRSHSIFLINIKQENMETEQKLSGKLYLVDLAGSEKVSKTGAEGAVLDEAKNINKSLSALGNVISALAEGTKSYVPYRDSKMTRILQDSLGGNCRTTMFICCSPSSYNDAETKSTLMFGQRAKTIKNTASVNLELTAEQWKKKYEKEKEKTKAQKETIAKLEAELSRWRSGENVPETERLAGDDAALGAELCEETPVNDNSSIVVRIAPEERQKYEEEIRRLYKQLDDKDDEINQQSQLIEKLKQQMLDQEELLVSTRGDNEKVQRELSHLQSENDAAKDEVKEVLQALEELAVNYDQKSQEVEEKSQQNQLLVDELSQKVATMLSLESELQRLQEVSGHQRKRIAEVLNGLMKDLSEFSVIVGNGEIKLPVEISGAIEEEFTVARLYISKIKSEVKSVVKRCRQLENLQVECHRKMEVTGRELSSCQLLISQHEAKIRSLTEYMQSVELKKRHLEESYDSLSDELAKLQAQETVHEVALKDKEPDTQDTDEVKKALEVQMESHREAHHRQLARLRDEINEKQKTIDELKDLNQKLQLELEKLQADYEKLKNEEHEKSSKLQELTFLYERHEQSKQDLKGLEETVARELQTLHNLRKLFVQDVTTRVKKSAEMEPEDSGGIHSQKQKISFLENNLEQLTKVHKQLVRDNADLRCELPKLEKRLRATAERVKALEGALKEAKEGAMKDKRRYQQEVDRIKEAVRYKSSGKRGHSAQIAKPVRPGHYPASSPTNPYGTRSPECISYTNSLFQNYQNLYLQAAPSSTSDMYFANSCTSSGATSSGGPLASYQKANMDNGNATDINDNRSDLPCGYEAEDQAKLFPLHQETAAS
;
A
#
# COMPACT_ATOMS: atom_id res chain seq x y z
N MET A 1 -9.82 48.00 1.60
CA MET A 1 -8.55 47.46 1.08
C MET A 1 -8.89 46.84 -0.26
N ALA A 2 -8.11 47.09 -1.32
CA ALA A 2 -8.35 46.41 -2.58
C ALA A 2 -7.99 44.93 -2.43
N GLU A 3 -8.81 44.05 -2.99
CA GLU A 3 -8.51 42.62 -3.05
C GLU A 3 -7.44 42.40 -4.11
N THR A 4 -6.19 42.23 -3.66
CA THR A 4 -5.11 41.77 -4.51
C THR A 4 -5.43 40.34 -4.97
N ASN A 5 -5.36 40.11 -6.29
CA ASN A 5 -5.67 38.81 -6.87
C ASN A 5 -4.63 37.77 -6.42
N ASN A 6 -4.95 37.02 -5.37
CA ASN A 6 -4.06 36.06 -4.70
C ASN A 6 -4.03 34.69 -5.40
N GLU A 7 -4.60 34.57 -6.60
CA GLU A 7 -4.46 33.38 -7.45
C GLU A 7 -2.99 33.19 -7.86
N CYS A 8 -2.41 32.03 -7.55
CA CYS A 8 -1.13 31.58 -8.08
C CYS A 8 -1.25 30.18 -8.68
N SER A 9 -0.80 29.98 -9.92
CA SER A 9 -0.75 28.67 -10.55
C SER A 9 0.30 27.77 -9.91
N ILE A 10 0.03 26.46 -9.83
CA ILE A 10 1.03 25.47 -9.43
C ILE A 10 2.17 25.46 -10.47
N LYS A 11 3.41 25.68 -10.01
CA LYS A 11 4.60 25.61 -10.87
C LYS A 11 5.01 24.16 -11.06
N VAL A 12 5.19 23.73 -12.30
CA VAL A 12 5.65 22.37 -12.63
C VAL A 12 7.00 22.45 -13.33
N LEU A 13 8.01 21.79 -12.77
CA LEU A 13 9.36 21.75 -13.31
C LEU A 13 9.72 20.29 -13.64
N CYS A 14 10.11 20.03 -14.88
CA CYS A 14 10.57 18.71 -15.29
C CYS A 14 12.06 18.56 -15.05
N ARG A 15 12.51 17.41 -14.52
CA ARG A 15 13.93 17.10 -14.36
C ARG A 15 14.26 15.74 -14.98
N PHE A 16 15.20 15.72 -15.92
CA PHE A 16 15.81 14.50 -16.40
C PHE A 16 17.13 14.28 -15.66
N ARG A 17 17.34 13.05 -15.15
CA ARG A 17 18.66 12.61 -14.67
C ARG A 17 19.51 12.10 -15.85
N PRO A 18 20.84 11.95 -15.70
CA PRO A 18 21.64 11.15 -16.65
C PRO A 18 21.18 9.68 -16.67
N LEU A 19 21.53 8.96 -17.74
CA LEU A 19 21.43 7.48 -17.79
C LEU A 19 22.30 6.88 -16.68
N ASN A 20 21.84 5.80 -16.05
CA ASN A 20 22.63 5.06 -15.07
C ASN A 20 23.40 3.90 -15.72
N GLN A 21 24.40 3.35 -15.03
CA GLN A 21 25.27 2.32 -15.58
C GLN A 21 24.52 1.05 -16.05
N ALA A 22 23.42 0.67 -15.39
CA ALA A 22 22.61 -0.49 -15.76
C ALA A 22 21.70 -0.23 -16.98
N GLU A 23 21.31 1.02 -17.24
CA GLU A 23 20.66 1.42 -18.50
C GLU A 23 21.67 1.47 -19.65
N ILE A 24 22.88 2.01 -19.40
CA ILE A 24 23.97 2.06 -20.39
C ILE A 24 24.42 0.66 -20.82
N LEU A 25 24.65 -0.25 -19.86
CA LEU A 25 25.02 -1.64 -20.13
C LEU A 25 23.91 -2.45 -20.84
N ARG A 26 22.64 -2.01 -20.75
CA ARG A 26 21.51 -2.59 -21.49
C ARG A 26 21.42 -2.09 -22.93
N GLY A 27 22.17 -1.05 -23.29
CA GLY A 27 22.06 -0.36 -24.59
C GLY A 27 20.84 0.57 -24.68
N ASP A 28 20.30 1.04 -23.55
CA ASP A 28 19.16 1.98 -23.56
C ASP A 28 19.53 3.29 -24.27
N LYS A 29 18.70 3.71 -25.22
CA LYS A 29 18.92 4.94 -25.99
C LYS A 29 18.41 6.15 -25.22
N PHE A 30 19.11 7.28 -25.38
CA PHE A 30 18.70 8.57 -24.85
C PHE A 30 17.57 9.17 -25.71
N ILE A 31 16.35 9.29 -25.17
CA ILE A 31 15.16 9.69 -25.94
C ILE A 31 14.72 11.17 -25.86
N PRO A 32 14.98 11.98 -24.81
CA PRO A 32 14.42 13.33 -24.72
C PRO A 32 15.23 14.35 -25.53
N ILE A 33 14.54 15.14 -26.35
CA ILE A 33 15.12 16.25 -27.11
C ILE A 33 14.68 17.56 -26.46
N PHE A 34 15.62 18.33 -25.92
CA PHE A 34 15.35 19.60 -25.23
C PHE A 34 15.19 20.75 -26.24
N GLN A 35 14.23 21.63 -26.00
CA GLN A 35 13.96 22.81 -26.82
C GLN A 35 13.83 24.03 -25.90
N GLY A 36 14.91 24.80 -25.77
CA GLY A 36 14.99 25.88 -24.78
C GLY A 36 14.96 25.39 -23.33
N ASP A 37 14.60 26.30 -22.42
CA ASP A 37 14.59 26.08 -20.97
C ASP A 37 13.26 25.54 -20.43
N ASP A 38 12.20 25.43 -21.25
CA ASP A 38 10.84 25.14 -20.81
C ASP A 38 10.18 23.92 -21.49
N SER A 39 10.78 23.39 -22.56
CA SER A 39 10.14 22.40 -23.44
C SER A 39 11.01 21.16 -23.71
N VAL A 40 10.36 20.00 -23.78
CA VAL A 40 10.98 18.72 -24.15
C VAL A 40 10.11 17.95 -25.15
N VAL A 41 10.74 17.35 -26.16
CA VAL A 41 10.09 16.50 -27.16
C VAL A 41 10.44 15.04 -26.88
N ILE A 42 9.43 14.17 -26.79
CA ILE A 42 9.59 12.71 -26.70
C ILE A 42 8.63 12.04 -27.67
N GLY A 43 9.14 11.14 -28.52
CA GLY A 43 8.33 10.43 -29.53
C GLY A 43 7.63 11.37 -30.51
N GLY A 44 8.24 12.51 -30.85
CA GLY A 44 7.68 13.54 -31.73
C GLY A 44 6.67 14.49 -31.08
N LYS A 45 6.23 14.25 -29.84
CA LYS A 45 5.30 15.16 -29.13
C LYS A 45 6.08 16.14 -28.23
N PRO A 46 5.85 17.47 -28.33
CA PRO A 46 6.36 18.45 -27.39
C PRO A 46 5.55 18.49 -26.08
N TYR A 47 6.24 18.77 -24.98
CA TYR A 47 5.70 18.97 -23.64
C TYR A 47 6.34 20.22 -23.03
N VAL A 48 5.51 21.19 -22.63
CA VAL A 48 5.94 22.50 -22.10
C VAL A 48 5.60 22.60 -20.61
N PHE A 49 6.53 23.12 -19.81
CA PHE A 49 6.44 23.24 -18.35
C PHE A 49 6.76 24.67 -17.89
N ASP A 50 7.05 24.91 -16.62
CA ASP A 50 7.60 26.21 -16.15
C ASP A 50 9.13 26.22 -16.19
N ARG A 51 9.75 25.03 -16.15
CA ARG A 51 11.13 24.80 -16.57
C ARG A 51 11.36 23.32 -16.90
N VAL A 52 12.34 23.04 -17.75
CA VAL A 52 12.87 21.70 -18.01
C VAL A 52 14.36 21.70 -17.71
N PHE A 53 14.79 20.81 -16.84
CA PHE A 53 16.18 20.62 -16.45
C PHE A 53 16.78 19.42 -17.21
N PRO A 54 17.72 19.65 -18.15
CA PRO A 54 18.48 18.57 -18.78
C PRO A 54 19.48 17.91 -17.81
N PRO A 55 20.01 16.70 -18.13
CA PRO A 55 20.84 15.89 -17.23
C PRO A 55 22.10 16.53 -16.64
N ASN A 56 22.60 17.62 -17.23
CA ASN A 56 23.75 18.39 -16.77
C ASN A 56 23.40 19.47 -15.74
N THR A 57 22.13 19.62 -15.36
CA THR A 57 21.69 20.63 -14.37
C THR A 57 22.08 20.23 -12.95
N THR A 58 22.80 21.11 -12.25
CA THR A 58 23.26 20.87 -10.88
C THR A 58 22.13 20.97 -9.85
N GLN A 59 22.33 20.38 -8.67
CA GLN A 59 21.41 20.49 -7.53
C GLN A 59 21.14 21.95 -7.13
N GLU A 60 22.16 22.80 -7.24
CA GLU A 60 22.12 24.21 -6.88
C GLU A 60 21.30 25.04 -7.87
N GLN A 61 21.47 24.80 -9.18
CA GLN A 61 20.65 25.41 -10.22
C GLN A 61 19.16 25.02 -10.06
N VAL A 62 18.90 23.75 -9.72
CA VAL A 62 17.55 23.25 -9.40
C VAL A 62 16.96 23.93 -8.17
N TYR A 63 17.75 24.13 -7.11
CA TYR A 63 17.32 24.83 -5.89
C TYR A 63 16.95 26.30 -6.14
N HIS A 64 17.86 27.07 -6.76
CA HIS A 64 17.64 28.51 -7.00
C HIS A 64 16.48 28.80 -7.96
N ALA A 65 16.17 27.88 -8.87
CA ALA A 65 15.10 28.07 -9.85
C ALA A 65 13.68 28.13 -9.25
N CYS A 66 13.44 27.57 -8.05
CA CYS A 66 12.10 27.61 -7.43
C CYS A 66 12.10 27.51 -5.90
N ALA A 67 12.89 26.64 -5.28
CA ALA A 67 12.83 26.37 -3.85
C ALA A 67 13.22 27.60 -3.02
N MET A 68 14.22 28.35 -3.47
CA MET A 68 14.65 29.62 -2.85
C MET A 68 13.51 30.65 -2.72
N GLN A 69 12.56 30.71 -3.67
CA GLN A 69 11.42 31.63 -3.55
C GLN A 69 10.38 31.13 -2.56
N ILE A 70 10.10 29.81 -2.55
CA ILE A 70 9.18 29.22 -1.56
C ILE A 70 9.70 29.42 -0.14
N VAL A 71 11.01 29.30 0.11
CA VAL A 71 11.61 29.59 1.42
C VAL A 71 11.33 31.03 1.86
N LYS A 72 11.54 32.03 0.98
CA LYS A 72 11.21 33.44 1.27
C LYS A 72 9.72 33.66 1.53
N ASP A 73 8.86 33.03 0.73
CA ASP A 73 7.41 33.15 0.90
C ASP A 73 6.93 32.51 2.23
N VAL A 74 7.51 31.39 2.64
CA VAL A 74 7.22 30.74 3.93
C VAL A 74 7.73 31.59 5.11
N LEU A 75 8.91 32.20 4.99
CA LEU A 75 9.44 33.15 5.96
C LEU A 75 8.63 34.46 6.00
N ALA A 76 7.86 34.78 4.96
CA ALA A 76 6.83 35.83 4.98
C ALA A 76 5.45 35.36 5.51
N GLY A 77 5.33 34.12 5.99
CA GLY A 77 4.12 33.57 6.60
C GLY A 77 3.10 32.94 5.64
N TYR A 78 3.44 32.72 4.36
CA TYR A 78 2.63 31.87 3.46
C TYR A 78 2.87 30.38 3.78
N ASN A 79 1.96 29.49 3.33
CA ASN A 79 2.30 28.07 3.23
C ASN A 79 3.00 27.78 1.89
N GLY A 80 3.90 26.81 1.88
CA GLY A 80 4.62 26.34 0.70
C GLY A 80 4.64 24.81 0.62
N THR A 81 4.62 24.27 -0.60
CA THR A 81 4.74 22.81 -0.82
C THR A 81 5.64 22.52 -2.01
N ILE A 82 6.57 21.58 -1.84
CA ILE A 82 7.44 21.06 -2.90
C ILE A 82 7.22 19.55 -3.02
N PHE A 83 6.69 19.12 -4.16
CA PHE A 83 6.53 17.72 -4.53
C PHE A 83 7.70 17.22 -5.38
N ALA A 84 8.09 15.96 -5.20
CA ALA A 84 8.79 15.17 -6.21
C ALA A 84 7.93 13.97 -6.64
N TYR A 85 7.71 13.83 -7.95
CA TYR A 85 6.85 12.81 -8.58
C TYR A 85 7.57 12.12 -9.75
N GLY A 86 7.09 10.93 -10.13
CA GLY A 86 7.63 10.10 -11.23
C GLY A 86 7.97 8.68 -10.79
N GLN A 87 8.43 7.84 -11.73
CA GLN A 87 8.73 6.43 -11.45
C GLN A 87 9.86 6.22 -10.43
N THR A 88 10.00 4.99 -9.93
CA THR A 88 11.19 4.52 -9.23
C THR A 88 12.44 4.68 -10.08
N SER A 89 13.54 5.06 -9.41
CA SER A 89 14.81 5.38 -10.04
C SER A 89 14.75 6.49 -11.11
N SER A 90 13.79 7.43 -11.02
CA SER A 90 13.77 8.64 -11.86
C SER A 90 14.58 9.83 -11.30
N GLY A 91 14.93 9.80 -10.01
CA GLY A 91 15.71 10.86 -9.35
C GLY A 91 14.96 11.71 -8.30
N LYS A 92 13.79 11.28 -7.83
CA LYS A 92 12.98 12.00 -6.82
C LYS A 92 13.74 12.30 -5.52
N THR A 93 14.15 11.25 -4.80
CA THR A 93 14.94 11.36 -3.54
C THR A 93 16.30 12.03 -3.77
N HIS A 94 16.93 11.86 -4.94
CA HIS A 94 18.14 12.61 -5.29
C HIS A 94 17.88 14.12 -5.43
N THR A 95 16.69 14.52 -5.88
CA THR A 95 16.29 15.93 -6.00
C THR A 95 15.90 16.50 -4.63
N MET A 96 15.16 15.75 -3.81
CA MET A 96 14.72 16.19 -2.49
C MET A 96 15.87 16.20 -1.47
N GLU A 97 16.56 15.08 -1.26
CA GLU A 97 17.61 14.94 -0.25
C GLU A 97 19.02 15.01 -0.84
N GLY A 98 19.23 14.36 -1.98
CA GLY A 98 20.57 14.20 -2.57
C GLY A 98 21.49 13.37 -1.67
N LYS A 99 22.76 13.80 -1.56
CA LYS A 99 23.64 13.39 -0.44
C LYS A 99 23.64 14.51 0.60
N LEU A 100 23.02 14.29 1.76
CA LEU A 100 22.76 15.34 2.76
C LEU A 100 24.02 16.13 3.16
N HIS A 101 25.12 15.43 3.44
CA HIS A 101 26.38 16.00 3.94
C HIS A 101 27.39 16.38 2.83
N ASP A 102 26.98 16.43 1.56
CA ASP A 102 27.84 16.75 0.40
C ASP A 102 27.49 18.14 -0.15
N PRO A 103 28.36 19.17 -0.05
CA PRO A 103 28.03 20.54 -0.46
C PRO A 103 27.56 20.71 -1.91
N GLN A 104 27.98 19.81 -2.82
CA GLN A 104 27.59 19.86 -4.23
C GLN A 104 26.38 18.96 -4.51
N LEU A 105 26.38 17.75 -3.94
CA LEU A 105 25.34 16.73 -4.21
C LEU A 105 24.13 16.78 -3.26
N MET A 106 24.14 17.64 -2.23
CA MET A 106 22.98 17.92 -1.39
C MET A 106 21.79 18.47 -2.20
N GLY A 107 20.60 17.91 -1.95
CA GLY A 107 19.35 18.23 -2.64
C GLY A 107 18.64 19.47 -2.11
N ILE A 108 17.34 19.54 -2.35
CA ILE A 108 16.49 20.68 -1.97
C ILE A 108 16.37 20.82 -0.45
N ILE A 109 16.02 19.77 0.30
CA ILE A 109 15.76 19.81 1.75
C ILE A 109 16.95 20.35 2.56
N PRO A 110 18.20 19.83 2.42
CA PRO A 110 19.36 20.39 3.13
C PRO A 110 19.67 21.84 2.74
N ARG A 111 19.47 22.24 1.48
CA ARG A 111 19.62 23.64 1.04
C ARG A 111 18.53 24.55 1.63
N ILE A 112 17.29 24.06 1.75
CA ILE A 112 16.20 24.74 2.45
C ILE A 112 16.54 24.95 3.92
N ALA A 113 17.02 23.92 4.63
CA ALA A 113 17.39 24.03 6.05
C ALA A 113 18.45 25.13 6.26
N ARG A 114 19.55 25.07 5.52
CA ARG A 114 20.62 26.06 5.57
C ARG A 114 20.13 27.48 5.24
N ASP A 115 19.36 27.65 4.16
CA ASP A 115 18.94 28.97 3.71
C ASP A 115 17.82 29.58 4.59
N ILE A 116 17.03 28.77 5.30
CA ILE A 116 16.13 29.24 6.38
C ILE A 116 16.95 29.88 7.52
N PHE A 117 17.92 29.16 8.07
CA PHE A 117 18.72 29.66 9.18
C PHE A 117 19.61 30.83 8.77
N ASN A 118 20.21 30.81 7.58
CA ASN A 118 20.91 31.97 7.02
C ASN A 118 20.02 33.22 6.95
N HIS A 119 18.73 33.07 6.65
CA HIS A 119 17.82 34.21 6.62
C HIS A 119 17.51 34.72 8.04
N ILE A 120 17.27 33.81 8.99
CA ILE A 120 17.03 34.13 10.40
C ILE A 120 18.24 34.84 11.03
N TYR A 121 19.46 34.38 10.77
CA TYR A 121 20.70 35.07 11.22
C TYR A 121 20.95 36.41 10.51
N SER A 122 20.12 36.80 9.53
CA SER A 122 20.19 38.08 8.81
C SER A 122 18.98 38.99 9.07
N MET A 123 18.06 38.59 9.95
CA MET A 123 16.84 39.33 10.30
C MET A 123 17.07 40.29 11.47
N ASP A 124 16.07 41.13 11.70
CA ASP A 124 16.00 42.07 12.83
C ASP A 124 16.02 41.34 14.18
N GLU A 125 16.77 41.87 15.16
CA GLU A 125 16.85 41.33 16.53
C GLU A 125 15.48 41.31 17.22
N ASN A 126 14.53 42.12 16.75
CA ASN A 126 13.13 42.17 17.20
C ASN A 126 12.25 40.98 16.74
N LEU A 127 12.77 40.00 15.99
CA LEU A 127 12.02 38.84 15.49
C LEU A 127 12.45 37.54 16.20
N GLU A 128 11.60 37.01 17.08
CA GLU A 128 11.80 35.70 17.71
C GLU A 128 11.29 34.58 16.81
N PHE A 129 12.17 33.62 16.46
CA PHE A 129 11.84 32.49 15.59
C PHE A 129 11.71 31.17 16.36
N HIS A 130 10.61 30.46 16.09
CA HIS A 130 10.29 29.14 16.63
C HIS A 130 10.10 28.15 15.48
N ILE A 131 11.14 27.39 15.14
CA ILE A 131 11.08 26.35 14.09
C ILE A 131 10.70 25.01 14.72
N LYS A 132 9.74 24.33 14.10
CA LYS A 132 9.38 22.94 14.39
C LYS A 132 9.50 22.08 13.14
N VAL A 133 9.92 20.83 13.32
CA VAL A 133 9.96 19.81 12.28
C VAL A 133 9.17 18.56 12.66
N SER A 134 8.52 17.96 11.67
CA SER A 134 7.86 16.65 11.76
C SER A 134 8.20 15.83 10.53
N TYR A 135 8.49 14.54 10.70
CA TYR A 135 8.80 13.63 9.60
C TYR A 135 7.97 12.37 9.73
N PHE A 136 7.20 12.04 8.69
CA PHE A 136 6.35 10.85 8.67
C PHE A 136 6.26 10.28 7.26
N GLU A 137 6.00 8.98 7.17
CA GLU A 137 5.70 8.31 5.91
C GLU A 137 4.24 7.86 5.83
N ILE A 138 3.75 7.68 4.60
CA ILE A 138 2.47 7.07 4.28
C ILE A 138 2.74 5.77 3.51
N TYR A 139 2.50 4.65 4.18
CA TYR A 139 2.67 3.29 3.64
C TYR A 139 1.39 2.48 3.88
N LEU A 140 0.85 1.81 2.85
CA LEU A 140 -0.43 1.09 2.92
C LEU A 140 -1.61 1.97 3.45
N ASP A 141 -1.64 3.26 3.07
CA ASP A 141 -2.52 4.31 3.65
C ASP A 141 -2.48 4.39 5.20
N LYS A 142 -1.42 3.91 5.85
CA LYS A 142 -1.13 4.11 7.27
C LYS A 142 -0.05 5.18 7.39
N ILE A 143 -0.31 6.20 8.20
CA ILE A 143 0.71 7.22 8.51
C ILE A 143 1.60 6.65 9.62
N ARG A 144 2.91 6.60 9.41
CA ARG A 144 3.90 6.20 10.43
C ARG A 144 4.77 7.41 10.75
N ASP A 145 4.88 7.74 12.02
CA ASP A 145 5.85 8.73 12.47
C ASP A 145 7.27 8.16 12.26
N LEU A 146 8.15 8.93 11.64
CA LEU A 146 9.55 8.55 11.45
C LEU A 146 10.43 9.06 12.61
N LEU A 147 9.89 9.90 13.50
CA LEU A 147 10.57 10.45 14.67
C LEU A 147 10.15 9.79 15.99
N ASP A 148 9.23 8.82 15.92
CA ASP A 148 8.82 7.92 17.01
C ASP A 148 8.20 6.63 16.41
N VAL A 149 9.01 5.57 16.31
CA VAL A 149 8.59 4.29 15.70
C VAL A 149 7.41 3.59 16.40
N THR A 150 7.05 3.99 17.62
CA THR A 150 5.86 3.46 18.32
C THR A 150 4.55 3.98 17.70
N LYS A 151 4.58 5.17 17.11
CA LYS A 151 3.41 5.88 16.55
C LYS A 151 3.06 5.38 15.14
N THR A 152 2.56 4.15 15.07
CA THR A 152 2.05 3.56 13.82
C THR A 152 0.58 3.89 13.57
N ASN A 153 0.21 4.10 12.30
CA ASN A 153 -1.14 4.42 11.82
C ASN A 153 -1.79 5.66 12.48
N LEU A 154 -1.10 6.80 12.45
CA LEU A 154 -1.66 8.10 12.83
C LEU A 154 -2.86 8.50 11.96
N SER A 155 -3.67 9.44 12.46
CA SER A 155 -4.99 9.80 11.89
C SER A 155 -5.13 11.28 11.55
N VAL A 156 -5.60 11.56 10.32
CA VAL A 156 -5.84 12.93 9.83
C VAL A 156 -7.13 13.48 10.43
N HIS A 157 -6.99 14.53 11.23
CA HIS A 157 -8.08 15.33 11.80
C HIS A 157 -8.19 16.66 11.04
N GLU A 158 -9.29 17.38 11.24
CA GLU A 158 -9.53 18.73 10.71
C GLU A 158 -9.61 19.69 11.92
N ASP A 159 -9.02 20.89 11.81
CA ASP A 159 -9.00 21.87 12.90
C ASP A 159 -10.28 22.75 12.94
N LYS A 160 -10.30 23.79 13.79
CA LYS A 160 -11.44 24.72 13.90
C LYS A 160 -11.77 25.45 12.59
N ASN A 161 -10.78 25.64 11.73
CA ASN A 161 -10.88 26.30 10.43
C ASN A 161 -11.04 25.27 9.28
N ARG A 162 -11.23 23.98 9.61
CA ARG A 162 -11.24 22.81 8.71
C ARG A 162 -9.91 22.52 8.00
N VAL A 163 -8.79 23.07 8.49
CA VAL A 163 -7.46 22.75 7.96
C VAL A 163 -7.05 21.35 8.44
N PRO A 164 -6.66 20.43 7.54
CA PRO A 164 -6.30 19.08 7.93
C PRO A 164 -4.90 19.00 8.58
N PHE A 165 -4.76 18.15 9.60
CA PHE A 165 -3.50 17.90 10.30
C PHE A 165 -3.38 16.45 10.80
N VAL A 166 -2.15 15.95 10.99
CA VAL A 166 -1.89 14.61 11.51
C VAL A 166 -1.89 14.65 13.04
N LYS A 167 -2.95 14.13 13.67
CA LYS A 167 -3.08 14.15 15.13
C LYS A 167 -2.10 13.17 15.77
N GLY A 168 -1.30 13.67 16.71
CA GLY A 168 -0.33 12.88 17.47
C GLY A 168 1.03 12.70 16.80
N CYS A 169 1.26 13.32 15.62
CA CYS A 169 2.58 13.37 15.00
C CYS A 169 3.57 14.12 15.91
N THR A 170 4.82 13.69 15.90
CA THR A 170 5.90 14.28 16.68
C THR A 170 6.36 15.59 16.04
N GLU A 171 6.26 16.69 16.79
CA GLU A 171 6.89 17.97 16.47
C GLU A 171 8.14 18.12 17.32
N ARG A 172 9.33 18.21 16.71
CA ARG A 172 10.57 18.55 17.40
C ARG A 172 10.91 20.02 17.13
N PHE A 173 11.35 20.75 18.14
CA PHE A 173 11.99 22.05 17.94
C PHE A 173 13.42 21.84 17.40
N VAL A 174 13.90 22.79 16.59
CA VAL A 174 15.27 22.77 16.03
C VAL A 174 15.87 24.18 16.05
N SER A 175 17.14 24.30 16.44
CA SER A 175 17.85 25.59 16.59
C SER A 175 19.00 25.82 15.59
N SER A 176 19.39 24.78 14.83
CA SER A 176 20.48 24.80 13.84
C SER A 176 20.14 24.02 12.57
N PRO A 177 20.81 24.30 11.44
CA PRO A 177 20.74 23.46 10.23
C PRO A 177 21.08 21.99 10.49
N GLU A 178 22.07 21.76 11.35
CA GLU A 178 22.59 20.44 11.70
C GLU A 178 21.51 19.57 12.38
N GLU A 179 20.75 20.12 13.33
CA GLU A 179 19.62 19.43 13.96
C GLU A 179 18.53 19.02 12.93
N ILE A 180 18.33 19.79 11.85
CA ILE A 180 17.41 19.38 10.78
C ILE A 180 17.97 18.18 10.00
N LEU A 181 19.28 18.13 9.76
CA LEU A 181 19.93 16.98 9.10
C LEU A 181 19.88 15.73 9.99
N ASP A 182 20.15 15.87 11.28
CA ASP A 182 20.07 14.77 12.26
C ASP A 182 18.65 14.18 12.35
N VAL A 183 17.61 15.02 12.34
CA VAL A 183 16.20 14.58 12.31
C VAL A 183 15.85 13.86 11.01
N ILE A 184 16.45 14.25 9.88
CA ILE A 184 16.28 13.56 8.59
C ILE A 184 17.00 12.20 8.60
N ASP A 185 18.25 12.14 9.07
CA ASP A 185 19.02 10.89 9.12
C ASP A 185 18.45 9.90 10.15
N GLU A 186 17.93 10.35 11.30
CA GLU A 186 17.18 9.48 12.22
C GLU A 186 15.90 8.95 11.56
N GLY A 187 15.11 9.82 10.92
CA GLY A 187 13.88 9.39 10.24
C GLY A 187 14.16 8.41 9.09
N LYS A 188 15.29 8.58 8.40
CA LYS A 188 15.76 7.62 7.38
C LYS A 188 16.25 6.32 8.00
N SER A 189 16.93 6.35 9.15
CA SER A 189 17.30 5.14 9.90
C SER A 189 16.05 4.35 10.32
N ASN A 190 15.06 5.02 10.90
CA ASN A 190 13.76 4.44 11.26
C ASN A 190 13.00 3.89 10.03
N ARG A 191 13.13 4.52 8.86
CA ARG A 191 12.63 4.01 7.57
C ARG A 191 13.39 2.75 7.11
N HIS A 192 14.68 2.62 7.37
CA HIS A 192 15.49 1.43 7.05
C HIS A 192 15.29 0.26 8.03
N VAL A 193 15.04 0.50 9.33
CA VAL A 193 14.70 -0.58 10.28
C VAL A 193 13.38 -1.28 9.92
N ALA A 194 12.51 -0.62 9.13
CA ALA A 194 11.35 -1.26 8.53
C ALA A 194 11.66 -2.10 7.26
N VAL A 195 12.77 -1.81 6.56
CA VAL A 195 13.16 -2.47 5.29
C VAL A 195 13.66 -3.88 5.51
N THR A 196 14.37 -4.15 6.61
CA THR A 196 14.99 -5.46 6.89
C THR A 196 13.98 -6.60 7.07
N ASN A 197 12.67 -6.31 7.06
CA ASN A 197 11.61 -7.32 7.18
C ASN A 197 10.77 -7.51 5.89
N MET A 198 10.96 -6.71 4.82
CA MET A 198 10.53 -6.99 3.43
C MET A 198 10.86 -5.81 2.47
N ASN A 199 11.74 -6.07 1.48
CA ASN A 199 11.96 -5.30 0.24
C ASN A 199 12.45 -3.82 0.33
N GLU A 200 13.02 -3.35 -0.78
CA GLU A 200 13.50 -1.96 -0.97
C GLU A 200 12.32 -0.96 -0.93
N HIS A 201 12.15 -0.29 0.21
CA HIS A 201 10.92 0.47 0.54
C HIS A 201 10.94 1.95 0.11
N SER A 202 12.08 2.49 -0.33
CA SER A 202 12.22 3.92 -0.68
C SER A 202 11.27 4.36 -1.81
N SER A 203 11.01 3.44 -2.75
CA SER A 203 10.04 3.51 -3.85
C SER A 203 8.59 3.25 -3.43
N ARG A 204 8.34 2.77 -2.21
CA ARG A 204 7.11 2.10 -1.80
C ARG A 204 6.34 2.81 -0.67
N SER A 205 6.88 3.89 -0.11
CA SER A 205 6.14 4.81 0.75
C SER A 205 6.34 6.26 0.34
N HIS A 206 5.36 7.12 0.63
CA HIS A 206 5.49 8.57 0.45
C HIS A 206 6.08 9.16 1.72
N SER A 207 7.13 9.96 1.62
CA SER A 207 7.75 10.64 2.76
C SER A 207 7.39 12.12 2.76
N ILE A 208 6.91 12.61 3.90
CA ILE A 208 6.50 14.00 4.10
C ILE A 208 7.32 14.58 5.27
N PHE A 209 8.24 15.48 4.94
CA PHE A 209 8.95 16.31 5.90
C PHE A 209 8.25 17.67 5.97
N LEU A 210 7.82 18.07 7.16
CA LEU A 210 7.13 19.33 7.42
C LEU A 210 8.04 20.22 8.26
N ILE A 211 8.36 21.41 7.74
CA ILE A 211 8.96 22.51 8.51
C ILE A 211 7.85 23.52 8.81
N ASN A 212 7.63 23.83 10.08
CA ASN A 212 6.69 24.85 10.54
C ASN A 212 7.49 25.97 11.19
N ILE A 213 7.57 27.12 10.52
CA ILE A 213 8.26 28.31 11.00
C ILE A 213 7.22 29.24 11.60
N LYS A 214 7.29 29.42 12.93
CA LYS A 214 6.64 30.53 13.61
C LYS A 214 7.63 31.65 13.82
N GLN A 215 7.19 32.89 13.64
CA GLN A 215 7.95 34.08 14.00
C GLN A 215 7.04 35.05 14.76
N GLU A 216 7.62 35.77 15.69
CA GLU A 216 6.94 36.74 16.55
C GLU A 216 7.74 38.03 16.60
N ASN A 217 7.13 39.14 16.18
CA ASN A 217 7.74 40.45 16.27
C ASN A 217 7.49 41.05 17.66
N MET A 218 8.55 41.27 18.43
CA MET A 218 8.48 41.66 19.84
C MET A 218 7.97 43.09 20.06
N GLU A 219 8.08 43.98 19.07
CA GLU A 219 7.58 45.37 19.15
C GLU A 219 6.09 45.49 18.84
N THR A 220 5.56 44.67 17.92
CA THR A 220 4.17 44.78 17.42
C THR A 220 3.25 43.62 17.83
N GLU A 221 3.81 42.64 18.56
CA GLU A 221 3.19 41.36 18.95
C GLU A 221 2.63 40.54 17.75
N GLN A 222 3.02 40.85 16.52
CA GLN A 222 2.51 40.16 15.34
C GLN A 222 3.17 38.79 15.19
N LYS A 223 2.35 37.73 15.20
CA LYS A 223 2.79 36.35 15.02
C LYS A 223 2.44 35.87 13.61
N LEU A 224 3.39 35.28 12.90
CA LEU A 224 3.23 34.71 11.57
C LEU A 224 3.62 33.22 11.60
N SER A 225 2.93 32.37 10.83
CA SER A 225 3.17 30.92 10.82
C SER A 225 3.21 30.35 9.40
N GLY A 226 4.40 30.14 8.84
CA GLY A 226 4.58 29.50 7.54
C GLY A 226 4.81 27.99 7.66
N LYS A 227 4.01 27.18 6.95
CA LYS A 227 4.23 25.73 6.85
C LYS A 227 4.82 25.36 5.49
N LEU A 228 5.90 24.59 5.50
CA LEU A 228 6.60 24.10 4.32
C LEU A 228 6.57 22.57 4.28
N TYR A 229 5.78 22.02 3.35
CA TYR A 229 5.69 20.58 3.10
C TYR A 229 6.67 20.16 2.01
N LEU A 230 7.58 19.24 2.33
CA LEU A 230 8.59 18.70 1.44
C LEU A 230 8.29 17.22 1.25
N VAL A 231 7.85 16.85 0.04
CA VAL A 231 7.14 15.60 -0.23
C VAL A 231 7.88 14.78 -1.30
N ASP A 232 8.50 13.68 -0.89
CA ASP A 232 9.04 12.66 -1.81
C ASP A 232 7.98 11.55 -1.96
N LEU A 233 7.33 11.49 -3.12
CA LEU A 233 6.28 10.51 -3.39
C LEU A 233 6.87 9.13 -3.70
N ALA A 234 6.04 8.08 -3.64
CA ALA A 234 6.38 6.74 -4.08
C ALA A 234 6.61 6.65 -5.61
N GLY A 235 7.03 5.48 -6.09
CA GLY A 235 7.08 5.15 -7.52
C GLY A 235 5.70 5.26 -8.19
N SER A 236 5.63 5.95 -9.33
CA SER A 236 4.40 6.10 -10.13
C SER A 236 4.25 5.07 -11.26
N GLU A 237 5.14 4.08 -11.34
CA GLU A 237 5.13 3.04 -12.36
C GLU A 237 3.98 2.05 -12.20
N LYS A 238 3.55 1.47 -13.33
CA LYS A 238 2.45 0.51 -13.33
C LYS A 238 2.88 -0.82 -12.71
N VAL A 239 2.04 -1.38 -11.85
CA VAL A 239 2.23 -2.69 -11.19
C VAL A 239 2.45 -3.82 -12.21
N SER A 240 1.88 -3.71 -13.42
CA SER A 240 2.12 -4.65 -14.52
C SER A 240 3.55 -4.67 -15.05
N LYS A 241 4.36 -3.63 -14.76
CA LYS A 241 5.79 -3.55 -15.12
C LYS A 241 6.69 -4.14 -14.02
N THR A 242 6.19 -4.34 -12.80
CA THR A 242 7.00 -4.80 -11.66
C THR A 242 6.90 -6.31 -11.41
N GLY A 243 6.04 -7.04 -12.11
CA GLY A 243 5.88 -8.49 -11.93
C GLY A 243 5.50 -8.91 -10.51
N ALA A 244 4.80 -8.05 -9.77
CA ALA A 244 4.51 -8.26 -8.36
C ALA A 244 3.33 -9.20 -8.16
N GLU A 245 3.49 -10.18 -7.26
CA GLU A 245 2.48 -11.19 -6.91
C GLU A 245 2.23 -11.23 -5.38
N GLY A 246 1.15 -11.89 -4.96
CA GLY A 246 0.81 -12.08 -3.54
C GLY A 246 0.73 -10.78 -2.73
N ALA A 247 1.32 -10.75 -1.53
CA ALA A 247 1.34 -9.57 -0.68
C ALA A 247 2.02 -8.35 -1.33
N VAL A 248 3.03 -8.58 -2.19
CA VAL A 248 3.78 -7.53 -2.90
C VAL A 248 2.89 -6.82 -3.94
N LEU A 249 1.93 -7.56 -4.53
CA LEU A 249 0.91 -7.03 -5.43
C LEU A 249 -0.09 -6.12 -4.68
N ASP A 250 -0.62 -6.57 -3.54
CA ASP A 250 -1.58 -5.77 -2.76
C ASP A 250 -0.95 -4.53 -2.12
N GLU A 251 0.34 -4.61 -1.77
CA GLU A 251 1.15 -3.45 -1.41
C GLU A 251 1.23 -2.45 -2.59
N ALA A 252 1.62 -2.92 -3.77
CA ALA A 252 1.73 -2.10 -4.99
C ALA A 252 0.38 -1.48 -5.42
N LYS A 253 -0.74 -2.18 -5.20
CA LYS A 253 -2.11 -1.62 -5.36
C LYS A 253 -2.37 -0.48 -4.39
N ASN A 254 -2.07 -0.63 -3.11
CA ASN A 254 -2.33 0.39 -2.08
C ASN A 254 -1.45 1.64 -2.27
N ILE A 255 -0.20 1.48 -2.71
CA ILE A 255 0.69 2.59 -3.09
C ILE A 255 0.06 3.35 -4.26
N ASN A 256 -0.29 2.65 -5.33
CA ASN A 256 -0.93 3.27 -6.50
C ASN A 256 -2.33 3.83 -6.20
N LYS A 257 -3.07 3.34 -5.21
CA LYS A 257 -4.35 3.94 -4.78
C LYS A 257 -4.16 5.40 -4.37
N SER A 258 -3.14 5.69 -3.56
CA SER A 258 -2.85 7.07 -3.11
C SER A 258 -2.38 7.99 -4.25
N LEU A 259 -1.61 7.48 -5.21
CA LEU A 259 -1.24 8.24 -6.43
C LEU A 259 -2.43 8.43 -7.39
N SER A 260 -3.33 7.46 -7.48
CA SER A 260 -4.58 7.57 -8.25
C SER A 260 -5.53 8.59 -7.62
N ALA A 261 -5.69 8.60 -6.30
CA ALA A 261 -6.43 9.65 -5.58
C ALA A 261 -5.84 11.04 -5.86
N LEU A 262 -4.51 11.18 -5.83
CA LEU A 262 -3.82 12.43 -6.21
C LEU A 262 -4.09 12.80 -7.67
N GLY A 263 -4.10 11.83 -8.59
CA GLY A 263 -4.48 12.02 -10.00
C GLY A 263 -5.94 12.46 -10.19
N ASN A 264 -6.87 11.92 -9.40
CA ASN A 264 -8.29 12.29 -9.40
C ASN A 264 -8.48 13.73 -8.90
N VAL A 265 -7.84 14.09 -7.78
CA VAL A 265 -7.82 15.46 -7.23
C VAL A 265 -7.26 16.45 -8.25
N ILE A 266 -6.10 16.15 -8.84
CA ILE A 266 -5.47 16.98 -9.87
C ILE A 266 -6.36 17.14 -11.10
N SER A 267 -7.04 16.06 -11.55
CA SER A 267 -7.92 16.13 -12.72
C SER A 267 -9.18 16.94 -12.44
N ALA A 268 -9.81 16.78 -11.27
CA ALA A 268 -10.98 17.58 -10.88
C ALA A 268 -10.64 19.08 -10.74
N LEU A 269 -9.48 19.42 -10.18
CA LEU A 269 -8.98 20.79 -10.09
C LEU A 269 -8.60 21.38 -11.46
N ALA A 270 -8.00 20.57 -12.35
CA ALA A 270 -7.61 20.98 -13.69
C ALA A 270 -8.81 21.18 -14.63
N GLU A 271 -9.88 20.43 -14.43
CA GLU A 271 -11.15 20.56 -15.18
C GLU A 271 -11.98 21.77 -14.72
N GLY A 272 -11.91 22.15 -13.43
CA GLY A 272 -12.59 23.32 -12.87
C GLY A 272 -14.13 23.26 -12.80
N THR A 273 -14.75 22.26 -13.42
CA THR A 273 -16.21 22.09 -13.53
C THR A 273 -16.85 21.35 -12.34
N LYS A 274 -16.05 20.63 -11.54
CA LYS A 274 -16.52 19.81 -10.42
C LYS A 274 -16.53 20.63 -9.12
N SER A 275 -17.71 20.86 -8.57
CA SER A 275 -17.91 21.53 -7.26
C SER A 275 -17.35 20.72 -6.07
N TYR A 276 -17.15 19.41 -6.24
CA TYR A 276 -16.52 18.53 -5.27
C TYR A 276 -15.19 18.01 -5.80
N VAL A 277 -14.13 18.15 -4.98
CA VAL A 277 -12.80 17.61 -5.25
C VAL A 277 -12.50 16.48 -4.26
N PRO A 278 -12.11 15.27 -4.71
CA PRO A 278 -12.09 14.05 -3.90
C PRO A 278 -10.85 13.92 -2.99
N TYR A 279 -10.55 14.95 -2.18
CA TYR A 279 -9.40 14.90 -1.26
C TYR A 279 -9.45 13.74 -0.27
N ARG A 280 -10.66 13.20 0.03
CA ARG A 280 -10.88 12.15 1.02
C ARG A 280 -10.51 10.73 0.57
N ASP A 281 -10.21 10.52 -0.71
CA ASP A 281 -9.88 9.19 -1.29
C ASP A 281 -8.60 8.54 -0.73
N SER A 282 -7.69 9.34 -0.15
CA SER A 282 -6.50 8.88 0.57
C SER A 282 -6.12 9.82 1.72
N LYS A 283 -5.38 9.34 2.73
CA LYS A 283 -4.86 10.23 3.78
C LYS A 283 -3.88 11.26 3.23
N MET A 284 -3.13 10.90 2.20
CA MET A 284 -2.17 11.77 1.52
C MET A 284 -2.87 12.99 0.89
N THR A 285 -3.92 12.77 0.10
CA THR A 285 -4.70 13.88 -0.50
C THR A 285 -5.45 14.73 0.51
N ARG A 286 -5.81 14.19 1.69
CA ARG A 286 -6.32 15.02 2.81
C ARG A 286 -5.24 15.91 3.41
N ILE A 287 -4.04 15.40 3.69
CA ILE A 287 -2.93 16.21 4.24
C ILE A 287 -2.51 17.30 3.26
N LEU A 288 -2.50 16.99 1.97
CA LEU A 288 -2.11 17.90 0.89
C LEU A 288 -3.25 18.78 0.37
N GLN A 289 -4.42 18.76 1.00
CA GLN A 289 -5.59 19.53 0.55
C GLN A 289 -5.31 21.04 0.49
N ASP A 290 -4.50 21.58 1.39
CA ASP A 290 -4.10 22.99 1.33
C ASP A 290 -3.07 23.28 0.22
N SER A 291 -2.33 22.26 -0.22
CA SER A 291 -1.30 22.33 -1.27
C SER A 291 -1.85 22.30 -2.69
N LEU A 292 -3.11 21.90 -2.88
CA LEU A 292 -3.71 21.66 -4.20
C LEU A 292 -5.08 22.34 -4.21
N GLY A 293 -5.23 23.48 -4.88
CA GLY A 293 -6.44 24.29 -4.83
C GLY A 293 -6.68 25.05 -3.51
N GLY A 294 -5.67 25.11 -2.62
CA GLY A 294 -5.77 25.69 -1.27
C GLY A 294 -4.87 26.92 -1.03
N ASN A 295 -4.59 27.19 0.25
CA ASN A 295 -3.85 28.36 0.75
C ASN A 295 -2.31 28.17 0.70
N CYS A 296 -1.77 27.74 -0.44
CA CYS A 296 -0.36 27.32 -0.53
C CYS A 296 0.31 27.70 -1.85
N ARG A 297 1.60 28.05 -1.78
CA ARG A 297 2.47 28.24 -2.93
C ARG A 297 3.16 26.94 -3.29
N THR A 298 2.72 26.32 -4.38
CA THR A 298 3.08 24.93 -4.68
C THR A 298 3.97 24.81 -5.91
N THR A 299 5.00 23.99 -5.78
CA THR A 299 5.90 23.57 -6.84
C THR A 299 5.94 22.05 -6.94
N MET A 300 5.95 21.52 -8.15
CA MET A 300 6.00 20.10 -8.45
C MET A 300 7.15 19.76 -9.38
N PHE A 301 8.11 18.99 -8.87
CA PHE A 301 9.14 18.35 -9.67
C PHE A 301 8.62 17.05 -10.26
N ILE A 302 8.63 16.94 -11.59
CA ILE A 302 8.37 15.69 -12.29
C ILE A 302 9.72 15.11 -12.78
N CYS A 303 10.19 14.08 -12.08
CA CYS A 303 11.48 13.45 -12.31
C CYS A 303 11.35 12.31 -13.35
N CYS A 304 12.22 12.32 -14.36
CA CYS A 304 12.13 11.44 -15.54
C CYS A 304 13.46 10.71 -15.81
N SER A 305 13.39 9.47 -16.29
CA SER A 305 14.56 8.79 -16.88
C SER A 305 14.63 9.09 -18.39
N PRO A 306 15.81 9.35 -18.96
CA PRO A 306 15.97 9.54 -20.40
C PRO A 306 16.10 8.23 -21.19
N SER A 307 16.00 7.06 -20.53
CA SER A 307 16.12 5.74 -21.17
C SER A 307 14.90 5.38 -22.01
N SER A 308 15.15 4.80 -23.19
CA SER A 308 14.12 4.20 -24.06
C SER A 308 13.26 3.14 -23.38
N TYR A 309 13.79 2.38 -22.41
CA TYR A 309 13.02 1.40 -21.62
C TYR A 309 11.97 2.06 -20.69
N ASN A 310 12.11 3.37 -20.45
CA ASN A 310 11.26 4.15 -19.56
C ASN A 310 10.39 5.19 -20.29
N ASP A 311 10.31 5.12 -21.64
CA ASP A 311 9.51 6.02 -22.48
C ASP A 311 8.03 6.13 -22.03
N ALA A 312 7.35 5.00 -21.83
CA ALA A 312 5.93 4.97 -21.47
C ALA A 312 5.63 5.57 -20.09
N GLU A 313 6.50 5.34 -19.10
CA GLU A 313 6.37 5.88 -17.74
C GLU A 313 6.76 7.37 -17.70
N THR A 314 7.77 7.76 -18.47
CA THR A 314 8.17 9.15 -18.67
C THR A 314 7.05 9.96 -19.33
N LYS A 315 6.46 9.46 -20.43
CA LYS A 315 5.28 10.08 -21.06
C LYS A 315 4.11 10.21 -20.09
N SER A 316 3.87 9.20 -19.23
CA SER A 316 2.82 9.25 -18.19
C SER A 316 3.12 10.34 -17.14
N THR A 317 4.38 10.44 -16.71
CA THR A 317 4.88 11.47 -15.78
C THR A 317 4.75 12.89 -16.36
N LEU A 318 5.08 13.09 -17.63
CA LEU A 318 4.93 14.36 -18.34
C LEU A 318 3.46 14.77 -18.49
N MET A 319 2.58 13.83 -18.89
CA MET A 319 1.12 14.08 -18.98
C MET A 319 0.49 14.42 -17.63
N PHE A 320 0.97 13.83 -16.53
CA PHE A 320 0.55 14.17 -15.17
C PHE A 320 0.93 15.62 -14.82
N GLY A 321 2.18 16.01 -15.07
CA GLY A 321 2.64 17.39 -14.87
C GLY A 321 1.89 18.43 -15.68
N GLN A 322 1.53 18.13 -16.94
CA GLN A 322 0.75 19.06 -17.77
C GLN A 322 -0.64 19.36 -17.18
N ARG A 323 -1.29 18.39 -16.51
CA ARG A 323 -2.55 18.63 -15.78
C ARG A 323 -2.33 19.39 -14.47
N ALA A 324 -1.25 19.11 -13.74
CA ALA A 324 -0.94 19.84 -12.51
C ALA A 324 -0.69 21.34 -12.76
N LYS A 325 -0.08 21.71 -13.89
CA LYS A 325 0.22 23.11 -14.26
C LYS A 325 -1.02 23.99 -14.49
N THR A 326 -2.20 23.44 -14.79
CA THR A 326 -3.42 24.24 -14.98
C THR A 326 -4.15 24.58 -13.67
N ILE A 327 -3.72 24.01 -12.53
CA ILE A 327 -4.35 24.23 -11.22
C ILE A 327 -3.94 25.60 -10.68
N LYS A 328 -4.93 26.34 -10.15
CA LYS A 328 -4.72 27.56 -9.35
C LYS A 328 -4.90 27.27 -7.86
N ASN A 329 -4.04 27.87 -7.05
CA ASN A 329 -4.13 27.97 -5.59
C ASN A 329 -4.41 29.44 -5.21
N THR A 330 -4.89 29.70 -4.00
CA THR A 330 -5.19 31.07 -3.51
C THR A 330 -4.36 31.37 -2.28
N ALA A 331 -3.12 31.81 -2.48
CA ALA A 331 -2.13 31.93 -1.40
C ALA A 331 -2.28 33.23 -0.59
N SER A 332 -2.42 33.09 0.73
CA SER A 332 -2.59 34.18 1.70
C SER A 332 -1.65 34.03 2.90
N VAL A 333 -1.43 35.14 3.63
CA VAL A 333 -0.50 35.19 4.76
C VAL A 333 -1.20 34.71 6.04
N ASN A 334 -0.60 33.73 6.72
CA ASN A 334 -1.11 33.15 7.96
C ASN A 334 -0.70 34.01 9.18
N LEU A 335 -1.47 35.08 9.42
CA LEU A 335 -1.29 36.00 10.55
C LEU A 335 -2.07 35.54 11.79
N GLU A 336 -1.35 35.13 12.83
CA GLU A 336 -1.91 34.86 14.16
C GLU A 336 -2.07 36.18 14.93
N LEU A 337 -3.24 36.80 14.78
CA LEU A 337 -3.60 38.03 15.50
C LEU A 337 -3.65 37.82 17.02
N THR A 338 -3.19 38.81 17.79
CA THR A 338 -3.24 38.76 19.27
C THR A 338 -4.67 38.88 19.80
N ALA A 339 -4.87 38.53 21.07
CA ALA A 339 -6.19 38.64 21.72
C ALA A 339 -6.74 40.08 21.70
N GLU A 340 -5.87 41.10 21.79
CA GLU A 340 -6.28 42.50 21.69
C GLU A 340 -6.61 42.92 20.25
N GLN A 341 -5.84 42.45 19.27
CA GLN A 341 -6.12 42.68 17.85
C GLN A 341 -7.44 42.00 17.44
N TRP A 342 -7.72 40.79 17.94
CA TRP A 342 -9.02 40.11 17.80
C TRP A 342 -10.16 40.91 18.45
N LYS A 343 -9.97 41.38 19.69
CA LYS A 343 -10.95 42.23 20.39
C LYS A 343 -11.27 43.49 19.59
N LYS A 344 -10.25 44.19 19.07
CA LYS A 344 -10.39 45.41 18.27
C LYS A 344 -11.08 45.16 16.92
N LYS A 345 -10.80 44.04 16.26
CA LYS A 345 -11.58 43.59 15.07
C LYS A 345 -13.04 43.29 15.44
N TYR A 346 -13.27 42.56 16.53
CA TYR A 346 -14.61 42.18 17.00
C TYR A 346 -15.45 43.41 17.38
N GLU A 347 -14.87 44.39 18.07
CA GLU A 347 -15.55 45.65 18.41
C GLU A 347 -15.94 46.43 17.14
N LYS A 348 -15.03 46.56 16.17
CA LYS A 348 -15.34 47.22 14.89
C LYS A 348 -16.41 46.49 14.07
N GLU A 349 -16.38 45.16 14.01
CA GLU A 349 -17.38 44.39 13.27
C GLU A 349 -18.73 44.35 14.00
N LYS A 350 -18.72 44.42 15.33
CA LYS A 350 -19.92 44.62 16.18
C LYS A 350 -20.56 45.99 15.96
N GLU A 351 -19.76 47.05 15.85
CA GLU A 351 -20.26 48.40 15.48
C GLU A 351 -20.85 48.42 14.07
N LYS A 352 -20.17 47.82 13.09
CA LYS A 352 -20.69 47.65 11.72
C LYS A 352 -22.00 46.84 11.71
N THR A 353 -22.07 45.75 12.47
CA THR A 353 -23.30 44.95 12.65
C THR A 353 -24.42 45.77 13.28
N LYS A 354 -24.12 46.64 14.25
CA LYS A 354 -25.08 47.57 14.87
C LYS A 354 -25.60 48.58 13.85
N ALA A 355 -24.72 49.24 13.09
CA ALA A 355 -25.10 50.19 12.04
C ALA A 355 -25.93 49.52 10.92
N GLN A 356 -25.59 48.29 10.53
CA GLN A 356 -26.39 47.52 9.57
C GLN A 356 -27.77 47.16 10.13
N LYS A 357 -27.89 46.76 11.39
CA LYS A 357 -29.20 46.53 12.04
C LYS A 357 -30.03 47.82 12.18
N GLU A 358 -29.39 48.94 12.48
CA GLU A 358 -30.05 50.26 12.52
C GLU A 358 -30.51 50.72 11.12
N THR A 359 -29.79 50.32 10.07
CA THR A 359 -30.20 50.56 8.67
C THR A 359 -31.36 49.65 8.27
N ILE A 360 -31.30 48.36 8.61
CA ILE A 360 -32.40 47.41 8.38
C ILE A 360 -33.67 47.87 9.11
N ALA A 361 -33.59 48.24 10.38
CA ALA A 361 -34.74 48.72 11.14
C ALA A 361 -35.37 50.00 10.55
N LYS A 362 -34.57 50.89 9.94
CA LYS A 362 -35.10 52.05 9.20
C LYS A 362 -35.83 51.62 7.92
N LEU A 363 -35.25 50.73 7.13
CA LEU A 363 -35.86 50.20 5.91
C LEU A 363 -37.13 49.37 6.20
N GLU A 364 -37.16 48.63 7.31
CA GLU A 364 -38.34 47.91 7.80
C GLU A 364 -39.46 48.87 8.28
N ALA A 365 -39.10 49.96 8.95
CA ALA A 365 -40.04 51.02 9.31
C ALA A 365 -40.58 51.76 8.06
N GLU A 366 -39.71 52.04 7.08
CA GLU A 366 -40.10 52.63 5.80
C GLU A 366 -41.09 51.70 5.06
N LEU A 367 -40.73 50.43 4.87
CA LEU A 367 -41.59 49.39 4.29
C LEU A 367 -42.93 49.25 5.04
N SER A 368 -42.94 49.45 6.35
CA SER A 368 -44.17 49.40 7.15
C SER A 368 -45.10 50.59 6.87
N ARG A 369 -44.55 51.79 6.65
CA ARG A 369 -45.32 53.00 6.25
C ARG A 369 -45.86 52.87 4.83
N TRP A 370 -45.04 52.41 3.88
CA TRP A 370 -45.48 52.07 2.52
C TRP A 370 -46.63 51.03 2.55
N ARG A 371 -46.54 50.01 3.40
CA ARG A 371 -47.58 48.98 3.59
C ARG A 371 -48.85 49.48 4.31
N SER A 372 -48.78 50.56 5.09
CA SER A 372 -49.96 51.20 5.71
C SER A 372 -50.61 52.25 4.81
N GLY A 373 -50.11 52.46 3.58
CA GLY A 373 -50.63 53.45 2.65
C GLY A 373 -50.15 54.88 2.92
N GLU A 374 -49.14 55.08 3.77
CA GLU A 374 -48.46 56.37 3.90
C GLU A 374 -47.42 56.52 2.78
N ASN A 375 -47.35 57.73 2.20
CA ASN A 375 -46.32 58.07 1.22
C ASN A 375 -45.12 58.70 1.96
N VAL A 376 -43.95 58.07 1.86
CA VAL A 376 -42.73 58.54 2.54
C VAL A 376 -42.13 59.72 1.76
N PRO A 377 -41.90 60.89 2.39
CA PRO A 377 -41.29 62.06 1.74
C PRO A 377 -39.90 61.74 1.19
N GLU A 378 -39.53 62.36 0.07
CA GLU A 378 -38.22 62.12 -0.58
C GLU A 378 -37.03 62.49 0.31
N THR A 379 -37.20 63.45 1.22
CA THR A 379 -36.23 63.80 2.27
C THR A 379 -36.05 62.74 3.37
N GLU A 380 -36.92 61.72 3.43
CA GLU A 380 -36.81 60.60 4.39
C GLU A 380 -36.42 59.26 3.72
N ARG A 381 -36.48 59.15 2.39
CA ARG A 381 -36.18 57.91 1.65
C ARG A 381 -34.68 57.63 1.65
N LEU A 382 -34.27 56.40 1.99
CA LEU A 382 -32.86 55.98 1.98
C LEU A 382 -32.37 55.53 0.58
N ALA A 383 -32.63 56.37 -0.43
CA ALA A 383 -32.06 56.24 -1.78
C ALA A 383 -30.82 57.14 -1.92
N GLY A 384 -29.71 56.60 -2.41
CA GLY A 384 -28.44 57.34 -2.56
C GLY A 384 -28.35 58.15 -3.86
N ASP A 385 -27.45 59.14 -3.86
CA ASP A 385 -27.19 60.09 -4.97
C ASP A 385 -26.55 59.46 -6.22
N ASP A 386 -27.23 58.54 -6.92
CA ASP A 386 -26.69 57.90 -8.13
C ASP A 386 -27.75 57.67 -9.23
N ALA A 387 -28.51 58.72 -9.56
CA ALA A 387 -29.52 58.73 -10.63
C ALA A 387 -29.61 60.07 -11.41
N ALA A 388 -28.54 60.85 -11.46
CA ALA A 388 -28.53 62.22 -12.00
C ALA A 388 -28.21 62.31 -13.51
N LEU A 389 -29.05 61.73 -14.39
CA LEU A 389 -28.97 61.96 -15.84
C LEU A 389 -30.35 61.98 -16.56
N GLY A 390 -30.88 63.20 -16.72
CA GLY A 390 -31.58 63.64 -17.94
C GLY A 390 -33.08 63.30 -18.13
N ALA A 391 -33.94 64.27 -17.83
CA ALA A 391 -34.99 64.77 -18.73
C ALA A 391 -35.55 66.12 -18.21
N GLU A 392 -35.96 67.03 -19.10
CA GLU A 392 -36.38 68.40 -18.77
C GLU A 392 -37.81 68.74 -19.25
N LEU A 393 -38.41 69.70 -18.53
CA LEU A 393 -39.31 70.77 -19.00
C LEU A 393 -40.83 70.58 -19.20
N CYS A 394 -41.48 71.77 -19.11
CA CYS A 394 -42.86 72.17 -19.40
C CYS A 394 -44.00 71.67 -18.50
N GLU A 395 -45.05 72.43 -18.19
CA GLU A 395 -45.30 73.84 -17.80
C GLU A 395 -46.84 74.06 -17.89
N GLU A 396 -47.38 74.68 -16.84
CA GLU A 396 -48.66 75.38 -16.62
C GLU A 396 -50.00 75.13 -17.37
N THR A 397 -51.05 75.24 -16.54
CA THR A 397 -52.47 75.66 -16.70
C THR A 397 -52.70 76.91 -17.60
N PRO A 398 -53.92 77.26 -18.11
CA PRO A 398 -55.15 77.45 -17.30
C PRO A 398 -56.55 77.28 -17.98
N VAL A 399 -57.59 77.75 -17.26
CA VAL A 399 -59.05 77.61 -17.52
C VAL A 399 -59.67 78.96 -17.95
N ASN A 400 -60.71 78.97 -18.80
CA ASN A 400 -61.77 80.02 -18.76
C ASN A 400 -63.10 79.63 -19.46
N ASP A 401 -64.14 80.45 -19.23
CA ASP A 401 -65.57 80.19 -19.47
C ASP A 401 -66.19 80.81 -20.76
N ASN A 402 -67.49 80.46 -20.95
CA ASN A 402 -68.58 81.25 -21.55
C ASN A 402 -68.76 81.37 -23.07
N SER A 403 -69.94 80.96 -23.55
CA SER A 403 -70.88 81.87 -24.25
C SER A 403 -72.29 81.28 -24.33
N SER A 404 -73.32 82.13 -24.43
CA SER A 404 -74.73 81.72 -24.55
C SER A 404 -75.42 82.35 -25.76
N ILE A 405 -76.33 81.63 -26.41
CA ILE A 405 -77.18 82.12 -27.49
C ILE A 405 -78.63 81.74 -27.20
N VAL A 406 -79.53 82.73 -27.19
CA VAL A 406 -80.96 82.55 -26.89
C VAL A 406 -81.80 82.87 -28.12
N VAL A 407 -82.34 81.83 -28.76
CA VAL A 407 -83.38 81.94 -29.78
C VAL A 407 -84.76 81.99 -29.11
N ARG A 408 -85.67 82.83 -29.63
CA ARG A 408 -87.03 82.99 -29.09
C ARG A 408 -87.97 81.90 -29.63
N ILE A 409 -88.40 81.00 -28.76
CA ILE A 409 -89.45 80.00 -29.00
C ILE A 409 -90.66 80.35 -28.12
N ALA A 410 -91.88 80.02 -28.56
CA ALA A 410 -93.11 80.26 -27.81
C ALA A 410 -93.10 79.54 -26.45
N PRO A 411 -93.64 80.15 -25.36
CA PRO A 411 -93.47 79.62 -24.00
C PRO A 411 -94.07 78.22 -23.79
N GLU A 412 -95.20 77.94 -24.44
CA GLU A 412 -95.98 76.69 -24.28
C GLU A 412 -95.37 75.48 -25.01
N GLU A 413 -94.58 75.73 -26.05
CA GLU A 413 -93.76 74.71 -26.72
C GLU A 413 -92.42 74.55 -25.99
N ARG A 414 -91.82 75.67 -25.58
CA ARG A 414 -90.54 75.69 -24.86
C ARG A 414 -90.59 74.91 -23.56
N GLN A 415 -91.68 75.00 -22.77
CA GLN A 415 -91.83 74.18 -21.57
C GLN A 415 -91.80 72.68 -21.87
N LYS A 416 -92.52 72.21 -22.90
CA LYS A 416 -92.56 70.78 -23.28
C LYS A 416 -91.18 70.30 -23.74
N TYR A 417 -90.45 71.11 -24.50
CA TYR A 417 -89.08 70.80 -24.87
C TYR A 417 -88.13 70.82 -23.66
N GLU A 418 -88.23 71.77 -22.72
CA GLU A 418 -87.40 71.82 -21.51
C GLU A 418 -87.72 70.71 -20.48
N GLU A 419 -88.93 70.14 -20.51
CA GLU A 419 -89.32 68.95 -19.74
C GLU A 419 -88.82 67.66 -20.38
N GLU A 420 -89.04 67.46 -21.69
CA GLU A 420 -88.57 66.25 -22.39
C GLU A 420 -87.02 66.24 -22.51
N ILE A 421 -86.36 67.40 -22.65
CA ILE A 421 -84.89 67.50 -22.56
C ILE A 421 -84.40 67.11 -21.16
N ARG A 422 -85.06 67.55 -20.08
CA ARG A 422 -84.69 67.11 -18.72
C ARG A 422 -84.93 65.61 -18.49
N ARG A 423 -85.97 65.06 -19.10
CA ARG A 423 -86.25 63.62 -19.08
C ARG A 423 -85.18 62.83 -19.83
N LEU A 424 -84.75 63.30 -21.00
CA LEU A 424 -83.71 62.67 -21.81
C LEU A 424 -82.34 62.77 -21.16
N TYR A 425 -81.97 63.92 -20.56
CA TYR A 425 -80.74 64.03 -19.77
C TYR A 425 -80.77 63.09 -18.57
N LYS A 426 -81.86 63.01 -17.82
CA LYS A 426 -81.96 62.03 -16.73
C LYS A 426 -81.83 60.59 -17.24
N GLN A 427 -82.43 60.25 -18.37
CA GLN A 427 -82.27 58.91 -18.97
C GLN A 427 -80.85 58.65 -19.49
N LEU A 428 -80.06 59.69 -19.74
CA LEU A 428 -78.63 59.58 -20.07
C LEU A 428 -77.81 59.37 -18.80
N ASP A 429 -78.03 60.17 -17.75
CA ASP A 429 -77.40 59.99 -16.43
C ASP A 429 -77.67 58.57 -15.87
N ASP A 430 -78.95 58.15 -15.85
CA ASP A 430 -79.40 56.82 -15.42
C ASP A 430 -78.75 55.68 -16.28
N LYS A 431 -78.25 55.98 -17.49
CA LYS A 431 -77.59 55.03 -18.40
C LYS A 431 -76.06 55.05 -18.30
N ASP A 432 -75.45 56.22 -18.12
CA ASP A 432 -74.01 56.33 -17.89
C ASP A 432 -73.63 55.72 -16.53
N ASP A 433 -74.47 55.83 -15.50
CA ASP A 433 -74.30 55.09 -14.24
C ASP A 433 -74.38 53.56 -14.44
N GLU A 434 -75.27 53.09 -15.32
CA GLU A 434 -75.40 51.66 -15.65
C GLU A 434 -74.18 51.14 -16.46
N ILE A 435 -73.66 51.95 -17.39
CA ILE A 435 -72.43 51.68 -18.15
C ILE A 435 -71.20 51.70 -17.24
N ASN A 436 -71.13 52.63 -16.28
CA ASN A 436 -70.01 52.75 -15.34
C ASN A 436 -69.99 51.55 -14.36
N GLN A 437 -71.16 51.12 -13.87
CA GLN A 437 -71.30 49.88 -13.09
C GLN A 437 -70.88 48.64 -13.90
N GLN A 438 -71.30 48.52 -15.16
CA GLN A 438 -70.87 47.42 -16.04
C GLN A 438 -69.35 47.46 -16.30
N SER A 439 -68.76 48.64 -16.51
CA SER A 439 -67.33 48.81 -16.72
C SER A 439 -66.52 48.39 -15.48
N GLN A 440 -66.95 48.78 -14.28
CA GLN A 440 -66.33 48.34 -13.03
C GLN A 440 -66.48 46.83 -12.78
N LEU A 441 -67.56 46.21 -13.25
CA LEU A 441 -67.74 44.75 -13.19
C LEU A 441 -66.82 44.03 -14.19
N ILE A 442 -66.69 44.55 -15.41
CA ILE A 442 -65.78 44.02 -16.44
C ILE A 442 -64.32 44.08 -15.95
N GLU A 443 -63.87 45.19 -15.39
CA GLU A 443 -62.49 45.32 -14.94
C GLU A 443 -62.20 44.39 -13.73
N LYS A 444 -63.17 44.16 -12.84
CA LYS A 444 -63.06 43.16 -11.76
C LYS A 444 -62.99 41.72 -12.30
N LEU A 445 -63.80 41.36 -13.28
CA LEU A 445 -63.77 40.03 -13.91
C LEU A 445 -62.47 39.79 -14.69
N LYS A 446 -61.95 40.84 -15.34
CA LYS A 446 -60.68 40.84 -16.06
C LYS A 446 -59.48 40.70 -15.12
N GLN A 447 -59.50 41.36 -13.95
CA GLN A 447 -58.52 41.12 -12.90
C GLN A 447 -58.58 39.66 -12.40
N GLN A 448 -59.78 39.15 -12.08
CA GLN A 448 -59.95 37.76 -11.66
C GLN A 448 -59.49 36.73 -12.71
N MET A 449 -59.59 37.04 -14.01
CA MET A 449 -59.00 36.22 -15.07
C MET A 449 -57.46 36.23 -15.04
N LEU A 450 -56.83 37.40 -14.89
CA LEU A 450 -55.37 37.52 -14.79
C LEU A 450 -54.85 36.79 -13.55
N ASP A 451 -55.49 36.97 -12.40
CA ASP A 451 -55.14 36.30 -11.14
C ASP A 451 -55.24 34.76 -11.28
N GLN A 452 -56.22 34.24 -12.04
CA GLN A 452 -56.34 32.81 -12.33
C GLN A 452 -55.30 32.32 -13.34
N GLU A 453 -54.97 33.12 -14.36
CA GLU A 453 -53.99 32.75 -15.38
C GLU A 453 -52.57 32.70 -14.79
N GLU A 454 -52.21 33.63 -13.90
CA GLU A 454 -50.97 33.59 -13.12
C GLU A 454 -50.89 32.35 -12.22
N LEU A 455 -51.99 32.03 -11.51
CA LEU A 455 -52.09 30.81 -10.69
C LEU A 455 -51.90 29.53 -11.51
N LEU A 456 -52.46 29.47 -12.73
CA LEU A 456 -52.29 28.33 -13.65
C LEU A 456 -50.86 28.24 -14.20
N VAL A 457 -50.20 29.37 -14.47
CA VAL A 457 -48.79 29.41 -14.87
C VAL A 457 -47.87 28.94 -13.73
N SER A 458 -48.07 29.41 -12.50
CA SER A 458 -47.32 28.91 -11.33
C SER A 458 -47.52 27.42 -11.14
N THR A 459 -48.78 26.96 -11.13
CA THR A 459 -49.13 25.54 -10.92
C THR A 459 -48.52 24.63 -12.00
N ARG A 460 -48.36 25.12 -13.25
CA ARG A 460 -47.62 24.40 -14.30
C ARG A 460 -46.12 24.38 -14.05
N GLY A 461 -45.51 25.51 -13.71
CA GLY A 461 -44.08 25.59 -13.39
C GLY A 461 -43.68 24.70 -12.21
N ASP A 462 -44.53 24.64 -11.18
CA ASP A 462 -44.36 23.75 -10.04
C ASP A 462 -44.52 22.28 -10.42
N ASN A 463 -45.49 21.92 -11.27
CA ASN A 463 -45.61 20.56 -11.81
C ASN A 463 -44.37 20.17 -12.64
N GLU A 464 -43.89 21.03 -13.54
CA GLU A 464 -42.68 20.76 -14.32
C GLU A 464 -41.43 20.63 -13.46
N LYS A 465 -41.37 21.34 -12.32
CA LYS A 465 -40.30 21.22 -11.33
C LYS A 465 -40.37 19.88 -10.60
N VAL A 466 -41.54 19.50 -10.07
CA VAL A 466 -41.78 18.20 -9.42
C VAL A 466 -41.53 17.04 -10.40
N GLN A 467 -41.92 17.17 -11.68
CA GLN A 467 -41.64 16.18 -12.72
C GLN A 467 -40.13 15.98 -12.93
N ARG A 468 -39.33 17.07 -12.88
CA ARG A 468 -37.86 17.00 -12.98
C ARG A 468 -37.23 16.40 -11.74
N GLU A 469 -37.68 16.80 -10.55
CA GLU A 469 -37.20 16.25 -9.26
C GLU A 469 -37.53 14.75 -9.15
N LEU A 470 -38.72 14.32 -9.55
CA LEU A 470 -39.10 12.91 -9.62
C LEU A 470 -38.20 12.12 -10.60
N SER A 471 -37.88 12.70 -11.77
CA SER A 471 -37.01 12.07 -12.76
C SER A 471 -35.55 11.96 -12.26
N HIS A 472 -35.07 12.97 -11.53
CA HIS A 472 -33.76 12.95 -10.88
C HIS A 472 -33.69 11.86 -9.81
N LEU A 473 -34.68 11.83 -8.91
CA LEU A 473 -34.78 10.81 -7.85
C LEU A 473 -34.91 9.39 -8.41
N GLN A 474 -35.56 9.20 -9.57
CA GLN A 474 -35.56 7.91 -10.26
C GLN A 474 -34.15 7.53 -10.76
N SER A 475 -33.42 8.46 -11.39
CA SER A 475 -32.04 8.21 -11.84
C SER A 475 -31.08 7.91 -10.68
N GLU A 476 -31.22 8.61 -9.54
CA GLU A 476 -30.46 8.32 -8.32
C GLU A 476 -30.85 6.96 -7.71
N ASN A 477 -32.13 6.60 -7.76
CA ASN A 477 -32.62 5.32 -7.25
C ASN A 477 -32.16 4.13 -8.10
N ASP A 478 -31.99 4.31 -9.41
CA ASP A 478 -31.44 3.29 -10.31
C ASP A 478 -29.91 3.19 -10.19
N ALA A 479 -29.19 4.31 -10.09
CA ALA A 479 -27.75 4.31 -9.80
C ALA A 479 -27.45 3.58 -8.46
N ALA A 480 -28.22 3.86 -7.41
CA ALA A 480 -28.10 3.18 -6.12
C ALA A 480 -28.41 1.67 -6.18
N LYS A 481 -29.22 1.19 -7.14
CA LYS A 481 -29.44 -0.25 -7.35
C LYS A 481 -28.22 -0.93 -7.96
N ASP A 482 -27.56 -0.28 -8.92
CA ASP A 482 -26.33 -0.83 -9.49
C ASP A 482 -25.17 -0.78 -8.48
N GLU A 483 -25.04 0.26 -7.66
CA GLU A 483 -24.09 0.27 -6.51
C GLU A 483 -24.38 -0.89 -5.54
N VAL A 484 -25.63 -1.10 -5.13
CA VAL A 484 -26.01 -2.22 -4.25
C VAL A 484 -25.72 -3.58 -4.90
N LYS A 485 -25.85 -3.68 -6.22
CA LYS A 485 -25.56 -4.91 -6.99
C LYS A 485 -24.06 -5.19 -7.08
N GLU A 486 -23.21 -4.17 -7.27
CA GLU A 486 -21.75 -4.32 -7.17
C GLU A 486 -21.32 -4.72 -5.75
N VAL A 487 -21.89 -4.09 -4.72
CA VAL A 487 -21.63 -4.45 -3.31
C VAL A 487 -22.06 -5.89 -3.01
N LEU A 488 -23.20 -6.35 -3.53
CA LEU A 488 -23.64 -7.74 -3.38
C LEU A 488 -22.72 -8.73 -4.09
N GLN A 489 -22.21 -8.41 -5.28
CA GLN A 489 -21.24 -9.25 -5.98
C GLN A 489 -19.91 -9.32 -5.19
N ALA A 490 -19.39 -8.19 -4.72
CA ALA A 490 -18.18 -8.13 -3.91
C ALA A 490 -18.32 -8.90 -2.58
N LEU A 491 -19.52 -8.90 -1.97
CA LEU A 491 -19.82 -9.70 -0.78
C LEU A 491 -19.89 -11.21 -1.08
N GLU A 492 -20.36 -11.62 -2.25
CA GLU A 492 -20.39 -13.03 -2.66
C GLU A 492 -18.98 -13.54 -3.00
N GLU A 493 -18.16 -12.73 -3.68
CA GLU A 493 -16.73 -13.00 -3.88
C GLU A 493 -15.97 -13.06 -2.54
N LEU A 494 -16.25 -12.15 -1.59
CA LEU A 494 -15.65 -12.18 -0.25
C LEU A 494 -16.07 -13.41 0.56
N ALA A 495 -17.31 -13.89 0.40
CA ALA A 495 -17.78 -15.11 1.06
C ALA A 495 -17.08 -16.36 0.53
N VAL A 496 -16.89 -16.49 -0.79
CA VAL A 496 -16.14 -17.59 -1.40
C VAL A 496 -14.68 -17.57 -0.93
N ASN A 497 -14.04 -16.40 -0.90
CA ASN A 497 -12.69 -16.25 -0.38
C ASN A 497 -12.60 -16.61 1.12
N TYR A 498 -13.62 -16.27 1.93
CA TYR A 498 -13.66 -16.62 3.35
C TYR A 498 -13.75 -18.14 3.56
N ASP A 499 -14.65 -18.83 2.85
CA ASP A 499 -14.82 -20.28 2.99
C ASP A 499 -13.54 -21.03 2.54
N GLN A 500 -12.91 -20.58 1.45
CA GLN A 500 -11.61 -21.13 1.00
C GLN A 500 -10.49 -20.87 2.03
N LYS A 501 -10.43 -19.68 2.63
CA LYS A 501 -9.50 -19.39 3.74
C LYS A 501 -9.78 -20.25 4.98
N SER A 502 -11.05 -20.54 5.26
CA SER A 502 -11.44 -21.39 6.39
C SER A 502 -10.95 -22.82 6.21
N GLN A 503 -11.05 -23.38 4.99
CA GLN A 503 -10.50 -24.70 4.67
C GLN A 503 -8.97 -24.73 4.77
N GLU A 504 -8.27 -23.74 4.22
CA GLU A 504 -6.81 -23.63 4.34
C GLU A 504 -6.33 -23.57 5.80
N VAL A 505 -7.08 -22.87 6.68
CA VAL A 505 -6.81 -22.81 8.12
C VAL A 505 -7.10 -24.15 8.80
N GLU A 506 -8.15 -24.87 8.41
CA GLU A 506 -8.51 -26.17 8.99
C GLU A 506 -7.51 -27.28 8.58
N GLU A 507 -7.05 -27.29 7.33
CA GLU A 507 -5.96 -28.15 6.85
C GLU A 507 -4.63 -27.86 7.57
N LYS A 508 -4.26 -26.58 7.71
CA LYS A 508 -3.05 -26.18 8.44
C LYS A 508 -3.14 -26.44 9.94
N SER A 509 -4.33 -26.40 10.52
CA SER A 509 -4.57 -26.81 11.91
C SER A 509 -4.30 -28.31 12.10
N GLN A 510 -4.74 -29.15 11.15
CA GLN A 510 -4.46 -30.59 11.16
C GLN A 510 -2.96 -30.88 10.99
N GLN A 511 -2.28 -30.20 10.06
CA GLN A 511 -0.82 -30.33 9.90
C GLN A 511 -0.06 -29.88 11.16
N ASN A 512 -0.46 -28.77 11.78
CA ASN A 512 0.14 -28.30 13.03
C ASN A 512 -0.08 -29.30 14.18
N GLN A 513 -1.23 -29.96 14.27
CA GLN A 513 -1.45 -31.00 15.28
C GLN A 513 -0.50 -32.19 15.08
N LEU A 514 -0.34 -32.67 13.84
CA LEU A 514 0.61 -33.74 13.52
C LEU A 514 2.07 -33.36 13.86
N LEU A 515 2.46 -32.10 13.62
CA LEU A 515 3.78 -31.58 14.00
C LEU A 515 3.95 -31.43 15.53
N VAL A 516 2.88 -31.08 16.26
CA VAL A 516 2.88 -31.06 17.74
C VAL A 516 3.01 -32.47 18.32
N ASP A 517 2.37 -33.46 17.70
CA ASP A 517 2.46 -34.86 18.12
C ASP A 517 3.86 -35.44 17.84
N GLU A 518 4.45 -35.18 16.65
CA GLU A 518 5.84 -35.56 16.37
C GLU A 518 6.84 -34.83 17.29
N LEU A 519 6.67 -33.52 17.50
CA LEU A 519 7.53 -32.74 18.41
C LEU A 519 7.48 -33.31 19.84
N SER A 520 6.29 -33.70 20.32
CA SER A 520 6.11 -34.36 21.61
C SER A 520 6.88 -35.68 21.68
N GLN A 521 6.89 -36.47 20.60
CA GLN A 521 7.69 -37.69 20.49
C GLN A 521 9.20 -37.42 20.49
N LYS A 522 9.67 -36.35 19.80
CA LYS A 522 11.09 -35.95 19.85
C LYS A 522 11.49 -35.48 21.25
N VAL A 523 10.64 -34.71 21.95
CA VAL A 523 10.90 -34.23 23.32
C VAL A 523 10.95 -35.41 24.30
N ALA A 524 10.06 -36.38 24.21
CA ALA A 524 10.13 -37.61 25.01
C ALA A 524 11.43 -38.39 24.77
N THR A 525 11.89 -38.45 23.51
CA THR A 525 13.18 -39.07 23.14
C THR A 525 14.37 -38.29 23.71
N MET A 526 14.33 -36.96 23.64
CA MET A 526 15.35 -36.06 24.19
C MET A 526 15.50 -36.25 25.70
N LEU A 527 14.40 -36.22 26.46
CA LEU A 527 14.41 -36.42 27.91
C LEU A 527 14.97 -37.79 28.31
N SER A 528 14.74 -38.83 27.50
CA SER A 528 15.35 -40.14 27.71
C SER A 528 16.87 -40.13 27.48
N LEU A 529 17.36 -39.37 26.49
CA LEU A 529 18.78 -39.21 26.21
C LEU A 529 19.48 -38.30 27.24
N GLU A 530 18.81 -37.27 27.75
CA GLU A 530 19.32 -36.44 28.85
C GLU A 530 19.46 -37.23 30.15
N SER A 531 18.48 -38.09 30.48
CA SER A 531 18.56 -39.01 31.62
C SER A 531 19.73 -39.99 31.49
N GLU A 532 19.92 -40.58 30.30
CA GLU A 532 21.05 -41.46 30.01
C GLU A 532 22.41 -40.71 30.07
N LEU A 533 22.46 -39.46 29.59
CA LEU A 533 23.63 -38.59 29.68
C LEU A 533 23.94 -38.22 31.14
N GLN A 534 22.95 -37.87 31.96
CA GLN A 534 23.12 -37.57 33.37
C GLN A 534 23.65 -38.81 34.11
N ARG A 535 23.10 -39.99 33.84
CA ARG A 535 23.59 -41.29 34.36
C ARG A 535 25.06 -41.52 34.01
N LEU A 536 25.48 -41.22 32.78
CA LEU A 536 26.87 -41.30 32.34
C LEU A 536 27.78 -40.24 33.01
N GLN A 537 27.28 -39.01 33.21
CA GLN A 537 28.00 -37.96 33.93
C GLN A 537 28.20 -38.31 35.41
N GLU A 538 27.21 -38.89 36.08
CA GLU A 538 27.32 -39.40 37.45
C GLU A 538 28.36 -40.52 37.55
N VAL A 539 28.35 -41.49 36.61
CA VAL A 539 29.38 -42.54 36.54
C VAL A 539 30.77 -41.95 36.31
N SER A 540 30.92 -40.97 35.41
CA SER A 540 32.16 -40.21 35.19
C SER A 540 32.63 -39.44 36.44
N GLY A 541 31.71 -38.87 37.21
CA GLY A 541 31.99 -38.22 38.50
C GLY A 541 32.51 -39.22 39.53
N HIS A 542 31.87 -40.39 39.66
CA HIS A 542 32.32 -41.48 40.54
C HIS A 542 33.62 -42.15 40.09
N GLN A 543 33.97 -42.09 38.80
CA GLN A 543 35.30 -42.48 38.31
C GLN A 543 36.35 -41.43 38.66
N ARG A 544 36.09 -40.14 38.41
CA ARG A 544 37.01 -39.04 38.76
C ARG A 544 37.29 -38.96 40.27
N LYS A 545 36.27 -39.13 41.13
CA LYS A 545 36.47 -39.21 42.59
C LYS A 545 37.41 -40.37 42.97
N ARG A 546 37.14 -41.59 42.50
CA ARG A 546 38.00 -42.76 42.77
C ARG A 546 39.42 -42.61 42.22
N ILE A 547 39.61 -41.96 41.07
CA ILE A 547 40.94 -41.66 40.52
C ILE A 547 41.68 -40.66 41.42
N ALA A 548 41.01 -39.61 41.91
CA ALA A 548 41.58 -38.65 42.84
C ALA A 548 41.89 -39.26 44.22
N GLU A 549 41.02 -40.13 44.74
CA GLU A 549 41.24 -40.90 45.97
C GLU A 549 42.46 -41.82 45.85
N VAL A 550 42.61 -42.53 44.72
CA VAL A 550 43.78 -43.38 44.44
C VAL A 550 45.05 -42.56 44.26
N LEU A 551 45.01 -41.41 43.59
CA LEU A 551 46.15 -40.50 43.46
C LEU A 551 46.59 -39.93 44.82
N ASN A 552 45.64 -39.48 45.65
CA ASN A 552 45.93 -38.97 46.98
C ASN A 552 46.46 -40.07 47.91
N GLY A 553 45.97 -41.31 47.78
CA GLY A 553 46.53 -42.49 48.43
C GLY A 553 47.99 -42.71 48.03
N LEU A 554 48.26 -42.83 46.73
CA LEU A 554 49.63 -43.02 46.22
C LEU A 554 50.59 -41.89 46.62
N MET A 555 50.13 -40.64 46.65
CA MET A 555 50.93 -39.50 47.14
C MET A 555 51.21 -39.58 48.64
N LYS A 556 50.25 -40.05 49.44
CA LYS A 556 50.44 -40.30 50.89
C LYS A 556 51.40 -41.46 51.13
N ASP A 557 51.25 -42.57 50.40
CA ASP A 557 52.12 -43.75 50.48
C ASP A 557 53.56 -43.39 50.08
N LEU A 558 53.74 -42.58 49.03
CA LEU A 558 55.05 -42.02 48.63
C LEU A 558 55.64 -41.07 49.68
N SER A 559 54.81 -40.26 50.34
CA SER A 559 55.25 -39.38 51.42
C SER A 559 55.70 -40.18 52.66
N GLU A 560 54.99 -41.25 53.02
CA GLU A 560 55.37 -42.14 54.12
C GLU A 560 56.65 -42.91 53.78
N PHE A 561 56.78 -43.40 52.54
CA PHE A 561 58.03 -44.00 52.05
C PHE A 561 59.21 -43.02 52.09
N SER A 562 58.99 -41.74 51.74
CA SER A 562 60.01 -40.69 51.82
C SER A 562 60.44 -40.37 53.26
N VAL A 563 59.55 -40.48 54.24
CA VAL A 563 59.90 -40.32 55.67
C VAL A 563 60.70 -41.51 56.19
N ILE A 564 60.34 -42.73 55.78
CA ILE A 564 61.05 -43.96 56.16
C ILE A 564 62.47 -44.00 55.55
N VAL A 565 62.64 -43.55 54.30
CA VAL A 565 63.94 -43.52 53.60
C VAL A 565 64.80 -42.31 54.00
N GLY A 566 64.20 -41.19 54.42
CA GLY A 566 64.92 -39.96 54.74
C GLY A 566 65.76 -40.00 56.04
N ASN A 567 65.34 -40.80 57.02
CA ASN A 567 66.00 -40.88 58.34
C ASN A 567 67.04 -42.02 58.39
N GLY A 568 68.14 -41.87 57.65
CA GLY A 568 69.15 -42.91 57.48
C GLY A 568 70.13 -43.09 58.64
N GLU A 569 69.78 -43.91 59.65
CA GLU A 569 70.75 -44.62 60.51
C GLU A 569 70.33 -46.10 60.69
N ILE A 570 70.82 -46.99 59.82
CA ILE A 570 70.77 -48.45 60.07
C ILE A 570 72.18 -48.89 60.52
N LYS A 571 72.33 -49.16 61.82
CA LYS A 571 73.54 -49.74 62.42
C LYS A 571 73.18 -51.07 63.09
N LEU A 572 73.73 -52.17 62.56
CA LEU A 572 73.77 -53.47 63.24
C LEU A 572 75.04 -53.54 64.09
N PRO A 573 74.95 -53.96 65.36
CA PRO A 573 75.34 -55.35 65.63
C PRO A 573 74.54 -56.06 66.76
N VAL A 574 74.49 -57.40 66.65
CA VAL A 574 74.72 -58.45 67.69
C VAL A 574 74.55 -58.01 69.16
N GLU A 575 73.69 -58.61 70.00
CA GLU A 575 73.44 -60.06 70.18
C GLU A 575 72.01 -60.39 70.76
N ILE A 576 71.79 -61.67 71.11
CA ILE A 576 70.64 -62.27 71.83
C ILE A 576 69.39 -62.63 71.00
N SER A 577 69.33 -63.93 70.67
CA SER A 577 68.16 -64.83 70.59
C SER A 577 66.74 -64.24 70.65
N GLY A 578 66.02 -64.31 69.52
CA GLY A 578 64.56 -64.18 69.46
C GLY A 578 64.06 -63.62 68.13
N ALA A 579 64.54 -62.42 67.77
CA ALA A 579 63.97 -61.62 66.69
C ALA A 579 64.11 -62.21 65.26
N ILE A 580 65.08 -63.11 65.01
CA ILE A 580 65.47 -63.48 63.63
C ILE A 580 64.34 -64.17 62.86
N GLU A 581 63.54 -65.04 63.48
CA GLU A 581 62.40 -65.66 62.78
C GLU A 581 61.24 -64.68 62.55
N GLU A 582 61.05 -63.69 63.42
CA GLU A 582 60.08 -62.61 63.22
C GLU A 582 60.54 -61.67 62.09
N GLU A 583 61.79 -61.23 62.10
CA GLU A 583 62.44 -60.45 61.03
C GLU A 583 62.29 -61.13 59.66
N PHE A 584 62.63 -62.41 59.54
CA PHE A 584 62.44 -63.17 58.29
C PHE A 584 60.96 -63.40 57.94
N THR A 585 60.03 -63.34 58.90
CA THR A 585 58.59 -63.46 58.63
C THR A 585 57.98 -62.13 58.21
N VAL A 586 58.39 -61.02 58.82
CA VAL A 586 58.08 -59.66 58.40
C VAL A 586 58.64 -59.39 57.00
N ALA A 587 59.89 -59.77 56.72
CA ALA A 587 60.48 -59.67 55.39
C ALA A 587 59.71 -60.50 54.34
N ARG A 588 59.31 -61.74 54.67
CA ARG A 588 58.46 -62.58 53.79
C ARG A 588 57.06 -61.96 53.57
N LEU A 589 56.45 -61.35 54.59
CA LEU A 589 55.18 -60.65 54.49
C LEU A 589 55.30 -59.38 53.63
N TYR A 590 56.36 -58.58 53.79
CA TYR A 590 56.64 -57.42 52.94
C TYR A 590 56.87 -57.83 51.48
N ILE A 591 57.70 -58.85 51.23
CA ILE A 591 57.92 -59.39 49.87
C ILE A 591 56.59 -59.91 49.27
N SER A 592 55.73 -60.55 50.07
CA SER A 592 54.40 -60.99 49.62
C SER A 592 53.47 -59.82 49.31
N LYS A 593 53.44 -58.78 50.16
CA LYS A 593 52.66 -57.55 49.95
C LYS A 593 53.10 -56.84 48.67
N ILE A 594 54.41 -56.54 48.54
CA ILE A 594 55.03 -55.95 47.34
C ILE A 594 54.71 -56.79 46.09
N LYS A 595 54.81 -58.11 46.16
CA LYS A 595 54.48 -59.02 45.04
C LYS A 595 53.00 -59.00 44.66
N SER A 596 52.09 -58.71 45.59
CA SER A 596 50.66 -58.56 45.31
C SER A 596 50.33 -57.16 44.74
N GLU A 597 50.99 -56.11 45.24
CA GLU A 597 50.84 -54.74 44.75
C GLU A 597 51.45 -54.55 43.36
N VAL A 598 52.65 -55.11 43.10
CA VAL A 598 53.23 -55.16 41.75
C VAL A 598 52.31 -55.88 40.77
N LYS A 599 51.68 -57.00 41.16
CA LYS A 599 50.63 -57.64 40.33
C LYS A 599 49.42 -56.74 40.09
N SER A 600 48.99 -55.97 41.10
CA SER A 600 47.88 -55.01 41.00
C SER A 600 48.20 -53.81 40.09
N VAL A 601 49.44 -53.33 40.14
CA VAL A 601 49.96 -52.27 39.25
C VAL A 601 50.07 -52.80 37.81
N VAL A 602 50.72 -53.95 37.59
CA VAL A 602 50.85 -54.56 36.25
C VAL A 602 49.47 -54.84 35.61
N LYS A 603 48.48 -55.26 36.40
CA LYS A 603 47.10 -55.41 35.91
C LYS A 603 46.47 -54.07 35.49
N ARG A 604 46.71 -52.98 36.24
CA ARG A 604 46.26 -51.63 35.89
C ARG A 604 46.99 -51.06 34.67
N CYS A 605 48.30 -51.28 34.54
CA CYS A 605 49.06 -50.91 33.34
C CYS A 605 48.44 -51.53 32.09
N ARG A 606 48.17 -52.85 32.09
CA ARG A 606 47.47 -53.52 30.98
C ARG A 606 46.07 -52.98 30.68
N GLN A 607 45.34 -52.52 31.70
CA GLN A 607 44.03 -51.89 31.49
C GLN A 607 44.17 -50.50 30.85
N LEU A 608 45.21 -49.74 31.20
CA LEU A 608 45.52 -48.45 30.57
C LEU A 608 46.06 -48.62 29.14
N GLU A 609 46.94 -49.60 28.89
CA GLU A 609 47.41 -49.97 27.55
C GLU A 609 46.23 -50.30 26.64
N ASN A 610 45.30 -51.16 27.07
CA ASN A 610 44.10 -51.49 26.31
C ASN A 610 43.21 -50.27 26.03
N LEU A 611 43.06 -49.35 27.00
CA LEU A 611 42.28 -48.12 26.83
C LEU A 611 42.95 -47.14 25.86
N GLN A 612 44.29 -47.05 25.90
CA GLN A 612 45.09 -46.24 25.01
C GLN A 612 45.05 -46.76 23.57
N VAL A 613 45.09 -48.09 23.37
CA VAL A 613 44.89 -48.74 22.07
C VAL A 613 43.50 -48.44 21.50
N GLU A 614 42.43 -48.52 22.30
CA GLU A 614 41.08 -48.19 21.84
C GLU A 614 40.90 -46.69 21.52
N CYS A 615 41.56 -45.79 22.27
CA CYS A 615 41.63 -44.37 21.90
C CYS A 615 42.37 -44.14 20.59
N HIS A 616 43.52 -44.80 20.39
CA HIS A 616 44.31 -44.67 19.17
C HIS A 616 43.53 -45.19 17.95
N ARG A 617 42.85 -46.35 18.10
CA ARG A 617 41.97 -46.93 17.07
C ARG A 617 40.84 -45.97 16.67
N LYS A 618 40.23 -45.26 17.63
CA LYS A 618 39.22 -44.23 17.32
C LYS A 618 39.80 -43.01 16.62
N MET A 619 40.98 -42.56 17.03
CA MET A 619 41.70 -41.45 16.40
C MET A 619 42.15 -41.77 14.96
N GLU A 620 42.50 -43.02 14.68
CA GLU A 620 42.74 -43.50 13.31
C GLU A 620 41.46 -43.49 12.46
N VAL A 621 40.31 -43.94 13.01
CA VAL A 621 39.04 -43.95 12.28
C VAL A 621 38.62 -42.53 11.90
N THR A 622 38.62 -41.59 12.85
CA THR A 622 38.27 -40.19 12.55
C THR A 622 39.31 -39.52 11.64
N GLY A 623 40.59 -39.91 11.70
CA GLY A 623 41.62 -39.48 10.76
C GLY A 623 41.35 -39.95 9.32
N ARG A 624 40.87 -41.19 9.14
CA ARG A 624 40.47 -41.74 7.83
C ARG A 624 39.20 -41.07 7.30
N GLU A 625 38.21 -40.82 8.16
CA GLU A 625 36.99 -40.08 7.82
C GLU A 625 37.31 -38.64 7.37
N LEU A 626 38.15 -37.93 8.12
CA LEU A 626 38.61 -36.58 7.75
C LEU A 626 39.37 -36.57 6.42
N SER A 627 40.23 -37.56 6.18
CA SER A 627 40.97 -37.72 4.92
C SER A 627 40.03 -37.99 3.74
N SER A 628 38.96 -38.76 3.96
CA SER A 628 37.91 -39.02 2.95
C SER A 628 37.16 -37.74 2.58
N CYS A 629 36.77 -36.93 3.58
CA CYS A 629 36.15 -35.62 3.34
C CYS A 629 37.07 -34.65 2.61
N GLN A 630 38.36 -34.60 2.96
CA GLN A 630 39.35 -33.78 2.25
C GLN A 630 39.54 -34.22 0.78
N LEU A 631 39.57 -35.52 0.53
CA LEU A 631 39.65 -36.07 -0.84
C LEU A 631 38.40 -35.70 -1.65
N LEU A 632 37.20 -35.79 -1.06
CA LEU A 632 35.94 -35.43 -1.71
C LEU A 632 35.89 -33.93 -2.05
N ILE A 633 36.32 -33.05 -1.14
CA ILE A 633 36.45 -31.61 -1.40
C ILE A 633 37.42 -31.35 -2.56
N SER A 634 38.59 -32.00 -2.56
CA SER A 634 39.58 -31.87 -3.64
C SER A 634 39.03 -32.34 -5.01
N GLN A 635 38.26 -33.42 -5.03
CA GLN A 635 37.56 -33.88 -6.25
C GLN A 635 36.52 -32.86 -6.75
N HIS A 636 35.75 -32.23 -5.85
CA HIS A 636 34.82 -31.16 -6.23
C HIS A 636 35.55 -29.92 -6.75
N GLU A 637 36.63 -29.47 -6.10
CA GLU A 637 37.45 -28.36 -6.60
C GLU A 637 38.07 -28.62 -7.97
N ALA A 638 38.51 -29.86 -8.24
CA ALA A 638 39.03 -30.26 -9.55
C ALA A 638 37.93 -30.25 -10.61
N LYS A 639 36.72 -30.74 -10.27
CA LYS A 639 35.56 -30.72 -11.18
C LYS A 639 35.09 -29.29 -11.47
N ILE A 640 35.08 -28.40 -10.49
CA ILE A 640 34.74 -26.98 -10.66
C ILE A 640 35.77 -26.29 -11.59
N ARG A 641 37.07 -26.54 -11.40
CA ARG A 641 38.12 -26.03 -12.29
C ARG A 641 37.95 -26.51 -13.73
N SER A 642 37.78 -27.81 -13.93
CA SER A 642 37.56 -28.40 -15.26
C SER A 642 36.30 -27.88 -15.96
N LEU A 643 35.20 -27.67 -15.22
CA LEU A 643 33.98 -27.04 -15.77
C LEU A 643 34.19 -25.56 -16.12
N THR A 644 34.98 -24.83 -15.34
CA THR A 644 35.32 -23.42 -15.62
C THR A 644 36.18 -23.29 -16.88
N GLU A 645 37.20 -24.15 -17.02
CA GLU A 645 38.06 -24.21 -18.22
C GLU A 645 37.26 -24.63 -19.46
N TYR A 646 36.33 -25.58 -19.33
CA TYR A 646 35.43 -25.98 -20.41
C TYR A 646 34.49 -24.84 -20.82
N MET A 647 33.89 -24.12 -19.86
CA MET A 647 33.05 -22.96 -20.12
C MET A 647 33.81 -21.87 -20.88
N GLN A 648 35.02 -21.51 -20.44
CA GLN A 648 35.88 -20.55 -21.15
C GLN A 648 36.27 -21.03 -22.56
N SER A 649 36.51 -22.33 -22.74
CA SER A 649 36.76 -22.92 -24.07
C SER A 649 35.54 -22.81 -24.99
N VAL A 650 34.32 -22.97 -24.46
CA VAL A 650 33.07 -22.80 -25.20
C VAL A 650 32.83 -21.33 -25.53
N GLU A 651 33.08 -20.39 -24.61
CA GLU A 651 32.98 -18.95 -24.88
C GLU A 651 33.96 -18.47 -25.96
N LEU A 652 35.22 -18.94 -25.92
CA LEU A 652 36.21 -18.67 -26.97
C LEU A 652 35.79 -19.23 -28.33
N LYS A 653 35.26 -20.46 -28.38
CA LYS A 653 34.73 -21.06 -29.62
C LYS A 653 33.51 -20.33 -30.14
N LYS A 654 32.59 -19.93 -29.26
CA LYS A 654 31.42 -19.12 -29.61
C LYS A 654 31.86 -17.80 -30.26
N ARG A 655 32.76 -17.07 -29.61
CA ARG A 655 33.27 -15.80 -30.11
C ARG A 655 33.94 -15.94 -31.48
N HIS A 656 34.73 -17.00 -31.67
CA HIS A 656 35.39 -17.25 -32.96
C HIS A 656 34.40 -17.65 -34.06
N LEU A 657 33.29 -18.32 -33.72
CA LEU A 657 32.18 -18.59 -34.64
C LEU A 657 31.38 -17.32 -34.97
N GLU A 658 31.20 -16.41 -34.02
CA GLU A 658 30.58 -15.09 -34.26
C GLU A 658 31.46 -14.24 -35.20
N GLU A 659 32.77 -14.16 -34.93
CA GLU A 659 33.77 -13.51 -35.81
C GLU A 659 33.81 -14.13 -37.22
N SER A 660 33.66 -15.45 -37.33
CA SER A 660 33.60 -16.18 -38.61
C SER A 660 32.28 -15.94 -39.36
N TYR A 661 31.16 -15.86 -38.65
CA TYR A 661 29.84 -15.59 -39.21
C TYR A 661 29.76 -14.16 -39.79
N ASP A 662 30.25 -13.17 -39.04
CA ASP A 662 30.32 -11.79 -39.51
C ASP A 662 31.19 -11.69 -40.77
N SER A 663 32.35 -12.36 -40.81
CA SER A 663 33.21 -12.40 -42.02
C SER A 663 32.52 -13.04 -43.23
N LEU A 664 31.72 -14.10 -43.05
CA LEU A 664 30.96 -14.75 -44.12
C LEU A 664 29.78 -13.88 -44.60
N SER A 665 29.12 -13.18 -43.68
CA SER A 665 28.05 -12.22 -43.97
C SER A 665 28.59 -11.07 -44.83
N ASP A 666 29.76 -10.55 -44.46
CA ASP A 666 30.47 -9.49 -45.16
C ASP A 666 30.97 -9.94 -46.56
N GLU A 667 31.24 -11.23 -46.77
CA GLU A 667 31.62 -11.80 -48.08
C GLU A 667 30.40 -12.08 -48.96
N LEU A 668 29.29 -12.58 -48.39
CA LEU A 668 28.00 -12.70 -49.08
C LEU A 668 27.48 -11.36 -49.59
N ALA A 669 27.58 -10.30 -48.77
CA ALA A 669 27.20 -8.94 -49.18
C ALA A 669 28.04 -8.43 -50.37
N LYS A 670 29.34 -8.75 -50.41
CA LYS A 670 30.24 -8.41 -51.53
C LYS A 670 29.90 -9.21 -52.80
N LEU A 671 29.54 -10.49 -52.67
CA LEU A 671 29.15 -11.33 -53.81
C LEU A 671 27.80 -10.88 -54.41
N GLN A 672 26.80 -10.55 -53.59
CA GLN A 672 25.52 -9.99 -54.08
C GLN A 672 25.72 -8.62 -54.76
N ALA A 673 26.65 -7.80 -54.28
CA ALA A 673 27.05 -6.55 -54.93
C ALA A 673 27.84 -6.74 -56.23
N GLN A 674 28.46 -7.91 -56.45
CA GLN A 674 29.11 -8.25 -57.73
C GLN A 674 28.12 -8.89 -58.72
N GLU A 675 27.22 -9.75 -58.27
CA GLU A 675 26.18 -10.39 -59.07
C GLU A 675 25.28 -9.35 -59.75
N THR A 676 24.84 -8.35 -58.99
CA THR A 676 24.05 -7.20 -59.50
C THR A 676 24.80 -6.28 -60.46
N VAL A 677 26.15 -6.30 -60.47
CA VAL A 677 26.97 -5.60 -61.48
C VAL A 677 27.21 -6.47 -62.71
N HIS A 678 27.30 -7.80 -62.55
CA HIS A 678 27.57 -8.73 -63.64
C HIS A 678 26.33 -8.96 -64.53
N GLU A 679 25.12 -8.97 -63.94
CA GLU A 679 23.86 -9.07 -64.69
C GLU A 679 23.63 -7.87 -65.64
N VAL A 680 24.20 -6.70 -65.32
CA VAL A 680 24.18 -5.51 -66.19
C VAL A 680 25.18 -5.63 -67.35
N ALA A 681 26.32 -6.30 -67.15
CA ALA A 681 27.39 -6.43 -68.14
C ALA A 681 27.07 -7.41 -69.28
N LEU A 682 26.19 -8.38 -69.07
CA LEU A 682 25.92 -9.48 -70.01
C LEU A 682 24.94 -9.14 -71.15
N LYS A 683 24.59 -7.87 -71.36
CA LYS A 683 23.67 -7.44 -72.44
C LYS A 683 24.33 -6.96 -73.74
N ASP A 684 25.65 -6.75 -73.77
CA ASP A 684 26.35 -6.21 -74.93
C ASP A 684 27.45 -7.14 -75.47
N LYS A 685 27.06 -8.12 -76.32
CA LYS A 685 27.60 -8.40 -77.67
C LYS A 685 27.45 -9.87 -78.11
N GLU A 686 27.13 -10.02 -79.39
CA GLU A 686 27.06 -11.29 -80.14
C GLU A 686 28.07 -11.25 -81.34
N PRO A 687 28.18 -12.23 -82.26
CA PRO A 687 29.47 -12.90 -82.45
C PRO A 687 30.03 -12.92 -83.90
N ASP A 688 31.29 -13.34 -84.04
CA ASP A 688 31.84 -14.11 -85.19
C ASP A 688 33.23 -14.69 -84.76
N THR A 689 33.51 -15.99 -84.72
CA THR A 689 33.65 -17.07 -85.74
C THR A 689 35.05 -17.19 -86.38
N GLN A 690 35.40 -18.41 -86.83
CA GLN A 690 36.66 -18.82 -87.51
C GLN A 690 37.95 -18.96 -86.68
N ASP A 691 37.88 -19.66 -85.54
CA ASP A 691 38.95 -20.57 -85.10
C ASP A 691 38.37 -21.76 -84.27
N THR A 692 37.19 -22.23 -84.68
CA THR A 692 36.14 -22.69 -83.75
C THR A 692 35.95 -24.21 -83.60
N ASP A 693 36.84 -25.06 -84.11
CA ASP A 693 36.72 -26.52 -83.97
C ASP A 693 37.92 -27.19 -83.26
N GLU A 694 39.17 -26.78 -83.51
CA GLU A 694 40.32 -27.33 -82.77
C GLU A 694 40.42 -26.72 -81.36
N VAL A 695 40.31 -25.39 -81.25
CA VAL A 695 40.18 -24.71 -79.94
C VAL A 695 38.96 -25.22 -79.20
N LYS A 696 37.85 -25.47 -79.89
CA LYS A 696 36.62 -25.99 -79.28
C LYS A 696 36.74 -27.43 -78.79
N LYS A 697 37.45 -28.33 -79.48
CA LYS A 697 37.74 -29.68 -78.95
C LYS A 697 38.67 -29.64 -77.74
N ALA A 698 39.71 -28.81 -77.77
CA ALA A 698 40.59 -28.62 -76.62
C ALA A 698 39.79 -28.06 -75.42
N LEU A 699 38.94 -27.07 -75.68
CA LEU A 699 38.06 -26.46 -74.69
C LEU A 699 36.97 -27.42 -74.20
N GLU A 700 36.38 -28.26 -75.04
CA GLU A 700 35.40 -29.30 -74.64
C GLU A 700 36.07 -30.32 -73.71
N VAL A 701 37.26 -30.83 -74.04
CA VAL A 701 38.02 -31.74 -73.16
C VAL A 701 38.40 -31.06 -71.84
N GLN A 702 38.83 -29.79 -71.90
CA GLN A 702 39.17 -29.01 -70.70
C GLN A 702 37.92 -28.71 -69.85
N MET A 703 36.79 -28.36 -70.46
CA MET A 703 35.52 -28.08 -69.79
C MET A 703 34.89 -29.36 -69.23
N GLU A 704 35.01 -30.51 -69.88
CA GLU A 704 34.53 -31.78 -69.34
C GLU A 704 35.40 -32.23 -68.16
N SER A 705 36.73 -32.04 -68.23
CA SER A 705 37.62 -32.21 -67.08
C SER A 705 37.27 -31.24 -65.94
N HIS A 706 36.93 -29.97 -66.23
CA HIS A 706 36.50 -29.00 -65.22
C HIS A 706 35.12 -29.35 -64.64
N ARG A 707 34.20 -29.86 -65.46
CA ARG A 707 32.88 -30.38 -65.04
C ARG A 707 33.05 -31.57 -64.11
N GLU A 708 33.86 -32.56 -64.44
CA GLU A 708 34.14 -33.69 -63.54
C GLU A 708 34.86 -33.25 -62.25
N ALA A 709 35.74 -32.25 -62.31
CA ALA A 709 36.40 -31.69 -61.14
C ALA A 709 35.37 -30.99 -60.23
N HIS A 710 34.52 -30.12 -60.79
CA HIS A 710 33.42 -29.49 -60.06
C HIS A 710 32.38 -30.50 -59.56
N HIS A 711 32.05 -31.55 -60.30
CA HIS A 711 31.10 -32.58 -59.83
C HIS A 711 31.69 -33.36 -58.64
N ARG A 712 32.99 -33.69 -58.68
CA ARG A 712 33.70 -34.29 -57.55
C ARG A 712 33.85 -33.33 -56.36
N GLN A 713 34.01 -32.03 -56.60
CA GLN A 713 34.04 -31.01 -55.55
C GLN A 713 32.65 -30.80 -54.92
N LEU A 714 31.58 -30.73 -55.72
CA LEU A 714 30.20 -30.63 -55.27
C LEU A 714 29.73 -31.89 -54.53
N ALA A 715 30.19 -33.08 -54.92
CA ALA A 715 29.97 -34.31 -54.16
C ALA A 715 30.61 -34.20 -52.77
N ARG A 716 31.91 -33.89 -52.68
CA ARG A 716 32.62 -33.70 -51.40
C ARG A 716 31.96 -32.62 -50.52
N LEU A 717 31.54 -31.51 -51.10
CA LEU A 717 30.85 -30.44 -50.36
C LEU A 717 29.47 -30.88 -49.87
N ARG A 718 28.74 -31.73 -50.61
CA ARG A 718 27.47 -32.33 -50.13
C ARG A 718 27.71 -33.33 -49.01
N ASP A 719 28.74 -34.15 -49.11
CA ASP A 719 29.12 -35.12 -48.07
C ASP A 719 29.55 -34.38 -46.79
N GLU A 720 30.37 -33.33 -46.91
CA GLU A 720 30.74 -32.46 -45.79
C GLU A 720 29.53 -31.71 -45.21
N ILE A 721 28.62 -31.17 -46.03
CA ILE A 721 27.38 -30.54 -45.55
C ILE A 721 26.52 -31.56 -44.78
N ASN A 722 26.41 -32.81 -45.24
CA ASN A 722 25.70 -33.87 -44.52
C ASN A 722 26.39 -34.22 -43.18
N GLU A 723 27.72 -34.24 -43.13
CA GLU A 723 28.48 -34.47 -41.89
C GLU A 723 28.35 -33.29 -40.91
N LYS A 724 28.41 -32.04 -41.38
CA LYS A 724 28.11 -30.87 -40.54
C LYS A 724 26.66 -30.89 -40.07
N GLN A 725 25.70 -31.26 -40.92
CA GLN A 725 24.28 -31.34 -40.56
C GLN A 725 24.05 -32.39 -39.46
N LYS A 726 24.62 -33.59 -39.61
CA LYS A 726 24.61 -34.63 -38.56
C LYS A 726 25.25 -34.12 -37.25
N THR A 727 26.37 -33.40 -37.34
CA THR A 727 27.02 -32.79 -36.17
C THR A 727 26.13 -31.74 -35.51
N ILE A 728 25.43 -30.91 -36.29
CA ILE A 728 24.46 -29.91 -35.82
C ILE A 728 23.29 -30.59 -35.09
N ASP A 729 22.79 -31.70 -35.61
CA ASP A 729 21.67 -32.42 -34.99
C ASP A 729 22.09 -33.19 -33.72
N GLU A 730 23.28 -33.79 -33.69
CA GLU A 730 23.88 -34.32 -32.45
C GLU A 730 24.10 -33.24 -31.39
N LEU A 731 24.50 -32.02 -31.79
CA LEU A 731 24.63 -30.87 -30.90
C LEU A 731 23.27 -30.35 -30.40
N LYS A 732 22.21 -30.37 -31.23
CA LYS A 732 20.84 -30.04 -30.77
C LYS A 732 20.37 -31.03 -29.70
N ASP A 733 20.55 -32.32 -29.95
CA ASP A 733 20.21 -33.40 -29.03
C ASP A 733 20.94 -33.27 -27.68
N LEU A 734 22.23 -32.90 -27.71
CA LEU A 734 23.02 -32.65 -26.52
C LEU A 734 22.55 -31.38 -25.79
N ASN A 735 22.26 -30.31 -26.53
CA ASN A 735 21.80 -29.04 -25.95
C ASN A 735 20.41 -29.20 -25.32
N GLN A 736 19.50 -29.98 -25.92
CA GLN A 736 18.19 -30.29 -25.33
C GLN A 736 18.32 -31.13 -24.05
N LYS A 737 19.29 -32.04 -23.97
CA LYS A 737 19.59 -32.80 -22.73
C LYS A 737 20.14 -31.88 -21.64
N LEU A 738 21.05 -30.95 -22.00
CA LEU A 738 21.57 -29.94 -21.07
C LEU A 738 20.49 -28.97 -20.60
N GLN A 739 19.55 -28.58 -21.47
CA GLN A 739 18.38 -27.76 -21.13
C GLN A 739 17.53 -28.44 -20.04
N LEU A 740 17.24 -29.74 -20.21
CA LEU A 740 16.46 -30.53 -19.26
C LEU A 740 17.19 -30.77 -17.92
N GLU A 741 18.51 -30.97 -17.93
CA GLU A 741 19.29 -31.03 -16.68
C GLU A 741 19.36 -29.67 -15.98
N LEU A 742 19.40 -28.56 -16.73
CA LEU A 742 19.40 -27.20 -16.17
C LEU A 742 18.05 -26.83 -15.58
N GLU A 743 16.93 -27.16 -16.24
CA GLU A 743 15.57 -27.01 -15.69
C GLU A 743 15.39 -27.84 -14.40
N LYS A 744 15.89 -29.08 -14.39
CA LYS A 744 15.88 -29.93 -13.18
C LYS A 744 16.74 -29.33 -12.06
N LEU A 745 17.94 -28.86 -12.36
CA LEU A 745 18.83 -28.24 -11.37
C LEU A 745 18.25 -26.93 -10.82
N GLN A 746 17.51 -26.16 -11.62
CA GLN A 746 16.74 -25.00 -11.17
C GLN A 746 15.60 -25.40 -10.23
N ALA A 747 14.86 -26.47 -10.53
CA ALA A 747 13.82 -26.99 -9.65
C ALA A 747 14.38 -27.51 -8.31
N ASP A 748 15.50 -28.24 -8.34
CA ASP A 748 16.21 -28.70 -7.15
C ASP A 748 16.78 -27.51 -6.33
N TYR A 749 17.28 -26.45 -6.99
CA TYR A 749 17.75 -25.22 -6.35
C TYR A 749 16.60 -24.44 -5.66
N GLU A 750 15.50 -24.19 -6.36
CA GLU A 750 14.33 -23.52 -5.78
C GLU A 750 13.73 -24.33 -4.62
N LYS A 751 13.77 -25.67 -4.68
CA LYS A 751 13.39 -26.52 -3.54
C LYS A 751 14.34 -26.31 -2.35
N LEU A 752 15.66 -26.35 -2.55
CA LEU A 752 16.64 -26.14 -1.49
C LEU A 752 16.53 -24.76 -0.84
N LYS A 753 16.31 -23.72 -1.66
CA LYS A 753 16.08 -22.33 -1.27
C LYS A 753 14.79 -22.16 -0.45
N ASN A 754 13.72 -22.87 -0.79
CA ASN A 754 12.49 -22.90 0.01
C ASN A 754 12.72 -23.60 1.36
N GLU A 755 13.45 -24.73 1.38
CA GLU A 755 13.82 -25.38 2.64
C GLU A 755 14.75 -24.51 3.52
N GLU A 756 15.67 -23.76 2.92
CA GLU A 756 16.52 -22.78 3.62
C GLU A 756 15.67 -21.65 4.22
N HIS A 757 14.73 -21.10 3.45
CA HIS A 757 13.83 -20.05 3.91
C HIS A 757 12.96 -20.52 5.09
N GLU A 758 12.40 -21.73 5.01
CA GLU A 758 11.61 -22.31 6.11
C GLU A 758 12.44 -22.55 7.38
N LYS A 759 13.69 -23.04 7.22
CA LYS A 759 14.64 -23.23 8.34
C LYS A 759 15.04 -21.86 8.94
N SER A 760 15.24 -20.83 8.11
CA SER A 760 15.53 -19.46 8.55
C SER A 760 14.35 -18.84 9.32
N SER A 761 13.11 -19.03 8.86
CA SER A 761 11.92 -18.53 9.58
C SER A 761 11.78 -19.18 10.96
N LYS A 762 11.97 -20.51 11.05
CA LYS A 762 11.96 -21.24 12.33
C LYS A 762 13.10 -20.81 13.25
N LEU A 763 14.28 -20.49 12.70
CA LEU A 763 15.39 -19.94 13.47
C LEU A 763 15.06 -18.56 14.03
N GLN A 764 14.45 -17.66 13.24
CA GLN A 764 14.02 -16.34 13.71
C GLN A 764 12.98 -16.43 14.84
N GLU A 765 11.99 -17.32 14.71
CA GLU A 765 10.99 -17.55 15.76
C GLU A 765 11.63 -18.08 17.06
N LEU A 766 12.55 -19.05 16.95
CA LEU A 766 13.33 -19.55 18.09
C LEU A 766 14.21 -18.45 18.72
N THR A 767 14.84 -17.59 17.92
CA THR A 767 15.64 -16.45 18.42
C THR A 767 14.76 -15.44 19.18
N PHE A 768 13.60 -15.07 18.64
CA PHE A 768 12.64 -14.18 19.31
C PHE A 768 12.14 -14.75 20.64
N LEU A 769 11.84 -16.05 20.69
CA LEU A 769 11.47 -16.74 21.93
C LEU A 769 12.62 -16.79 22.94
N TYR A 770 13.86 -16.97 22.48
CA TYR A 770 15.06 -16.95 23.32
C TYR A 770 15.35 -15.55 23.89
N GLU A 771 15.27 -14.50 23.07
CA GLU A 771 15.43 -13.10 23.52
C GLU A 771 14.36 -12.73 24.56
N ARG A 772 13.11 -13.11 24.32
CA ARG A 772 12.01 -12.90 25.28
C ARG A 772 12.23 -13.66 26.59
N HIS A 773 12.84 -14.84 26.53
CA HIS A 773 13.20 -15.63 27.72
C HIS A 773 14.35 -14.98 28.49
N GLU A 774 15.42 -14.51 27.83
CA GLU A 774 16.50 -13.78 28.48
C GLU A 774 16.03 -12.43 29.06
N GLN A 775 15.13 -11.69 28.39
CA GLN A 775 14.53 -10.48 28.98
C GLN A 775 13.78 -10.82 30.27
N SER A 776 12.92 -11.83 30.24
CA SER A 776 12.16 -12.29 31.42
C SER A 776 13.07 -12.70 32.58
N LYS A 777 14.25 -13.25 32.26
CA LYS A 777 15.30 -13.66 33.21
C LYS A 777 16.13 -12.48 33.72
N GLN A 778 16.38 -11.46 32.92
CA GLN A 778 16.99 -10.19 33.35
C GLN A 778 16.04 -9.41 34.28
N ASP A 779 14.74 -9.38 33.97
CA ASP A 779 13.71 -8.78 34.81
C ASP A 779 13.63 -9.49 36.17
N LEU A 780 13.65 -10.83 36.18
CA LEU A 780 13.75 -11.63 37.42
C LEU A 780 15.02 -11.28 38.22
N LYS A 781 16.18 -11.20 37.57
CA LYS A 781 17.46 -10.86 38.22
C LYS A 781 17.45 -9.45 38.81
N GLY A 782 16.83 -8.48 38.14
CA GLY A 782 16.62 -7.12 38.67
C GLY A 782 15.74 -7.12 39.92
N LEU A 783 14.73 -7.99 39.97
CA LEU A 783 13.90 -8.19 41.16
C LEU A 783 14.67 -8.89 42.29
N GLU A 784 15.45 -9.95 41.99
CA GLU A 784 16.32 -10.63 42.96
C GLU A 784 17.36 -9.68 43.58
N GLU A 785 18.03 -8.85 42.77
CA GLU A 785 18.98 -7.85 43.25
C GLU A 785 18.32 -6.75 44.09
N THR A 786 17.04 -6.47 43.86
CA THR A 786 16.24 -5.52 44.65
C THR A 786 15.83 -6.14 45.98
N VAL A 787 15.36 -7.39 45.98
CA VAL A 787 15.05 -8.15 47.20
C VAL A 787 16.30 -8.38 48.05
N ALA A 788 17.44 -8.69 47.43
CA ALA A 788 18.73 -8.81 48.12
C ALA A 788 19.17 -7.48 48.76
N ARG A 789 18.96 -6.34 48.08
CA ARG A 789 19.20 -5.01 48.66
C ARG A 789 18.30 -4.73 49.85
N GLU A 790 17.00 -4.97 49.75
CA GLU A 790 16.06 -4.79 50.89
C GLU A 790 16.37 -5.71 52.07
N LEU A 791 16.72 -6.98 51.81
CA LEU A 791 17.16 -7.91 52.86
C LEU A 791 18.48 -7.47 53.51
N GLN A 792 19.43 -6.91 52.75
CA GLN A 792 20.66 -6.35 53.30
C GLN A 792 20.39 -5.07 54.12
N THR A 793 19.47 -4.22 53.69
CA THR A 793 19.01 -3.04 54.45
C THR A 793 18.35 -3.46 55.75
N LEU A 794 17.44 -4.45 55.72
CA LEU A 794 16.85 -5.04 56.92
C LEU A 794 17.88 -5.71 57.84
N HIS A 795 18.89 -6.39 57.29
CA HIS A 795 19.99 -6.95 58.07
C HIS A 795 20.81 -5.84 58.75
N ASN A 796 21.15 -4.77 58.03
CA ASN A 796 21.88 -3.62 58.55
C ASN A 796 21.07 -2.89 59.64
N LEU A 797 19.77 -2.67 59.43
CA LEU A 797 18.86 -2.09 60.42
C LEU A 797 18.73 -2.98 61.67
N ARG A 798 18.61 -4.30 61.49
CA ARG A 798 18.61 -5.26 62.61
C ARG A 798 19.93 -5.25 63.39
N LYS A 799 21.06 -5.15 62.70
CA LYS A 799 22.40 -5.04 63.30
C LYS A 799 22.55 -3.75 64.11
N LEU A 800 22.12 -2.61 63.55
CA LEU A 800 22.07 -1.32 64.23
C LEU A 800 21.13 -1.35 65.45
N PHE A 801 19.93 -1.93 65.32
CA PHE A 801 18.99 -2.08 66.44
C PHE A 801 19.56 -2.95 67.56
N VAL A 802 20.20 -4.07 67.23
CA VAL A 802 20.88 -4.92 68.23
C VAL A 802 22.05 -4.18 68.87
N GLN A 803 22.87 -3.44 68.12
CA GLN A 803 23.94 -2.62 68.69
C GLN A 803 23.41 -1.51 69.61
N ASP A 804 22.33 -0.82 69.22
CA ASP A 804 21.70 0.26 69.98
C ASP A 804 21.02 -0.27 71.26
N VAL A 805 20.37 -1.44 71.20
CA VAL A 805 19.88 -2.16 72.38
C VAL A 805 21.05 -2.61 73.29
N THR A 806 22.10 -3.23 72.76
CA THR A 806 23.28 -3.62 73.56
C THR A 806 23.98 -2.41 74.17
N THR A 807 24.05 -1.28 73.46
CA THR A 807 24.66 -0.03 73.95
C THR A 807 23.79 0.65 75.00
N ARG A 808 22.46 0.62 74.87
CA ARG A 808 21.53 1.02 75.93
C ARG A 808 21.71 0.15 77.17
N VAL A 809 21.70 -1.18 77.03
CA VAL A 809 21.87 -2.13 78.14
C VAL A 809 23.20 -1.90 78.88
N LYS A 810 24.31 -1.69 78.15
CA LYS A 810 25.59 -1.31 78.76
C LYS A 810 25.52 0.04 79.48
N LYS A 811 24.99 1.09 78.85
CA LYS A 811 24.84 2.40 79.50
C LYS A 811 23.95 2.39 80.74
N SER A 812 22.92 1.53 80.79
CA SER A 812 22.10 1.31 81.99
C SER A 812 22.75 0.41 83.05
N ALA A 813 23.93 -0.16 82.77
CA ALA A 813 24.72 -0.97 83.71
C ALA A 813 25.99 -0.26 84.23
N GLU A 814 26.32 0.93 83.70
CA GLU A 814 27.62 1.61 83.94
C GLU A 814 27.50 3.05 84.48
N MET A 815 26.31 3.52 84.88
CA MET A 815 26.15 4.86 85.49
C MET A 815 25.27 4.88 86.75
N GLU A 816 25.94 5.01 87.90
CA GLU A 816 25.43 5.59 89.15
C GLU A 816 25.09 7.10 88.97
N PRO A 817 24.37 7.74 89.91
CA PRO A 817 23.80 9.07 89.68
C PRO A 817 24.77 10.23 89.95
N GLU A 818 24.81 11.25 89.06
CA GLU A 818 24.45 12.63 89.45
C GLU A 818 24.25 13.63 88.28
N ASP A 819 23.35 14.58 88.56
CA ASP A 819 23.23 15.99 88.16
C ASP A 819 23.16 16.53 86.69
N SER A 820 22.33 17.57 86.56
CA SER A 820 22.31 18.73 85.64
C SER A 820 22.73 18.62 84.17
N GLY A 821 21.74 18.76 83.26
CA GLY A 821 21.99 19.22 81.88
C GLY A 821 20.88 18.97 80.82
N GLY A 822 19.91 18.09 81.08
CA GLY A 822 19.12 17.46 80.00
C GLY A 822 18.08 18.29 79.25
N ILE A 823 17.49 19.33 79.86
CA ILE A 823 16.15 19.86 79.48
C ILE A 823 16.03 20.33 78.03
N HIS A 824 17.01 21.08 77.50
CA HIS A 824 16.88 21.65 76.15
C HIS A 824 17.07 20.61 75.04
N SER A 825 18.04 19.70 75.21
CA SER A 825 18.29 18.61 74.25
C SER A 825 17.18 17.56 74.23
N GLN A 826 16.55 17.30 75.39
CA GLN A 826 15.36 16.44 75.47
C GLN A 826 14.18 17.06 74.71
N LYS A 827 13.90 18.37 74.88
CA LYS A 827 12.83 19.03 74.12
C LYS A 827 13.02 18.97 72.61
N GLN A 828 14.24 19.17 72.10
CA GLN A 828 14.52 19.04 70.67
C GLN A 828 14.37 17.58 70.18
N LYS A 829 14.83 16.59 70.95
CA LYS A 829 14.61 15.17 70.61
C LYS A 829 13.14 14.77 70.62
N ILE A 830 12.37 15.22 71.60
CA ILE A 830 10.93 14.97 71.68
C ILE A 830 10.23 15.58 70.45
N SER A 831 10.46 16.86 70.15
CA SER A 831 9.86 17.52 68.99
C SER A 831 10.25 16.87 67.64
N PHE A 832 11.50 16.42 67.50
CA PHE A 832 11.94 15.69 66.31
C PHE A 832 11.26 14.32 66.19
N LEU A 833 11.12 13.57 67.30
CA LEU A 833 10.43 12.28 67.33
C LEU A 833 8.93 12.43 67.09
N GLU A 834 8.29 13.44 67.66
CA GLU A 834 6.87 13.77 67.44
C GLU A 834 6.60 14.08 65.96
N ASN A 835 7.42 14.92 65.32
CA ASN A 835 7.28 15.27 63.91
C ASN A 835 7.51 14.05 62.99
N ASN A 836 8.52 13.22 63.27
CA ASN A 836 8.72 11.95 62.55
C ASN A 836 7.55 10.98 62.75
N LEU A 837 7.02 10.85 63.97
CA LEU A 837 5.87 10.00 64.27
C LEU A 837 4.60 10.49 63.57
N GLU A 838 4.41 11.81 63.48
CA GLU A 838 3.30 12.42 62.74
C GLU A 838 3.43 12.19 61.23
N GLN A 839 4.64 12.31 60.65
CA GLN A 839 4.90 12.00 59.25
C GLN A 839 4.67 10.50 58.95
N LEU A 840 5.18 9.59 59.79
CA LEU A 840 4.95 8.16 59.65
C LEU A 840 3.45 7.83 59.74
N THR A 841 2.74 8.50 60.65
CA THR A 841 1.28 8.37 60.80
C THR A 841 0.53 8.91 59.59
N LYS A 842 0.98 10.02 58.96
CA LYS A 842 0.41 10.56 57.72
C LYS A 842 0.60 9.60 56.55
N VAL A 843 1.81 9.05 56.36
CA VAL A 843 2.11 8.05 55.32
C VAL A 843 1.29 6.77 55.53
N HIS A 844 1.23 6.24 56.76
CA HIS A 844 0.43 5.06 57.08
C HIS A 844 -1.07 5.32 56.82
N LYS A 845 -1.61 6.47 57.26
CA LYS A 845 -2.99 6.87 56.96
C LYS A 845 -3.25 7.13 55.47
N GLN A 846 -2.22 7.40 54.65
CA GLN A 846 -2.37 7.52 53.20
C GLN A 846 -2.42 6.12 52.57
N LEU A 847 -1.42 5.27 52.82
CA LEU A 847 -1.39 3.89 52.32
C LEU A 847 -2.64 3.07 52.71
N VAL A 848 -3.21 3.30 53.89
CA VAL A 848 -4.46 2.65 54.33
C VAL A 848 -5.69 3.18 53.57
N ARG A 849 -5.73 4.46 53.19
CA ARG A 849 -6.78 5.02 52.32
C ARG A 849 -6.62 4.51 50.89
N ASP A 850 -5.42 4.58 50.32
CA ASP A 850 -5.14 4.11 48.96
C ASP A 850 -5.49 2.61 48.81
N ASN A 851 -5.18 1.79 49.82
CA ASN A 851 -5.60 0.38 49.85
C ASN A 851 -7.11 0.17 50.01
N ALA A 852 -7.82 1.07 50.70
CA ALA A 852 -9.28 1.01 50.79
C ALA A 852 -9.93 1.40 49.45
N ASP A 853 -9.45 2.48 48.82
CA ASP A 853 -9.95 2.96 47.54
C ASP A 853 -9.70 1.94 46.42
N LEU A 854 -8.50 1.32 46.36
CA LEU A 854 -8.21 0.22 45.44
C LEU A 854 -9.12 -1.00 45.67
N ARG A 855 -9.41 -1.37 46.93
CA ARG A 855 -10.37 -2.43 47.27
C ARG A 855 -11.81 -2.07 46.91
N CYS A 856 -12.15 -0.79 46.80
CA CYS A 856 -13.46 -0.33 46.33
C CYS A 856 -13.55 -0.19 44.81
N GLU A 857 -12.46 0.09 44.09
CA GLU A 857 -12.44 0.17 42.62
C GLU A 857 -12.34 -1.20 41.93
N LEU A 858 -11.57 -2.14 42.48
CA LEU A 858 -11.36 -3.46 41.85
C LEU A 858 -12.68 -4.21 41.55
N PRO A 859 -13.68 -4.27 42.46
CA PRO A 859 -14.99 -4.86 42.16
C PRO A 859 -15.80 -4.08 41.13
N LYS A 860 -15.60 -2.75 40.99
CA LYS A 860 -16.26 -1.94 39.95
C LYS A 860 -15.66 -2.23 38.58
N LEU A 861 -14.34 -2.38 38.49
CA LEU A 861 -13.63 -2.78 37.28
C LEU A 861 -14.04 -4.19 36.84
N GLU A 862 -14.08 -5.16 37.74
CA GLU A 862 -14.61 -6.50 37.44
C GLU A 862 -16.06 -6.46 36.94
N LYS A 863 -16.94 -5.66 37.56
CA LYS A 863 -18.34 -5.54 37.15
C LYS A 863 -18.47 -4.89 35.76
N ARG A 864 -17.63 -3.90 35.44
CA ARG A 864 -17.55 -3.31 34.09
C ARG A 864 -17.03 -4.31 33.06
N LEU A 865 -16.02 -5.11 33.41
CA LEU A 865 -15.48 -6.16 32.54
C LEU A 865 -16.54 -7.24 32.24
N ARG A 866 -17.23 -7.75 33.28
CA ARG A 866 -18.33 -8.71 33.13
C ARG A 866 -19.48 -8.17 32.29
N ALA A 867 -19.96 -6.96 32.56
CA ALA A 867 -21.02 -6.32 31.76
C ALA A 867 -20.59 -6.04 30.29
N THR A 868 -19.29 -5.91 30.03
CA THR A 868 -18.76 -5.80 28.67
C THR A 868 -18.73 -7.16 27.98
N ALA A 869 -18.28 -8.22 28.65
CA ALA A 869 -18.31 -9.59 28.13
C ALA A 869 -19.74 -10.10 27.85
N GLU A 870 -20.69 -9.79 28.74
CA GLU A 870 -22.12 -10.08 28.54
C GLU A 870 -22.68 -9.36 27.31
N ARG A 871 -22.30 -8.09 27.10
CA ARG A 871 -22.69 -7.32 25.91
C ARG A 871 -22.08 -7.86 24.62
N VAL A 872 -20.81 -8.26 24.63
CA VAL A 872 -20.15 -8.91 23.49
C VAL A 872 -20.88 -10.21 23.15
N LYS A 873 -21.13 -11.07 24.14
CA LYS A 873 -21.87 -12.33 23.95
C LYS A 873 -23.30 -12.13 23.42
N ALA A 874 -23.98 -11.05 23.83
CA ALA A 874 -25.29 -10.70 23.29
C ALA A 874 -25.23 -10.23 21.82
N LEU A 875 -24.19 -9.48 21.45
CA LEU A 875 -23.96 -9.06 20.06
C LEU A 875 -23.54 -10.23 19.17
N GLU A 876 -22.73 -11.16 19.66
CA GLU A 876 -22.39 -12.42 18.99
C GLU A 876 -23.64 -13.28 18.73
N GLY A 877 -24.54 -13.37 19.73
CA GLY A 877 -25.83 -14.03 19.58
C GLY A 877 -26.71 -13.39 18.51
N ALA A 878 -26.90 -12.08 18.57
CA ALA A 878 -27.68 -11.33 17.58
C ALA A 878 -27.08 -11.42 16.15
N LEU A 879 -25.75 -11.40 16.02
CA LEU A 879 -25.05 -11.57 14.75
C LEU A 879 -25.25 -12.99 14.19
N LYS A 880 -25.24 -14.02 15.05
CA LYS A 880 -25.54 -15.41 14.65
C LYS A 880 -26.99 -15.55 14.20
N GLU A 881 -27.95 -15.00 14.94
CA GLU A 881 -29.37 -15.03 14.58
C GLU A 881 -29.62 -14.29 13.25
N ALA A 882 -28.99 -13.15 13.03
CA ALA A 882 -29.04 -12.42 11.76
C ALA A 882 -28.44 -13.23 10.59
N LYS A 883 -27.29 -13.90 10.79
CA LYS A 883 -26.69 -14.79 9.79
C LYS A 883 -27.58 -16.00 9.48
N GLU A 884 -28.20 -16.59 10.49
CA GLU A 884 -29.18 -17.68 10.29
C GLU A 884 -30.46 -17.22 9.58
N GLY A 885 -30.94 -16.00 9.86
CA GLY A 885 -32.07 -15.38 9.17
C GLY A 885 -31.76 -15.18 7.68
N ALA A 886 -30.65 -14.50 7.38
CA ALA A 886 -30.19 -14.27 6.01
C ALA A 886 -29.98 -15.58 5.23
N MET A 887 -29.47 -16.64 5.87
CA MET A 887 -29.33 -17.97 5.27
C MET A 887 -30.70 -18.63 4.98
N LYS A 888 -31.68 -18.47 5.88
CA LYS A 888 -33.06 -18.98 5.67
C LYS A 888 -33.74 -18.25 4.51
N ASP A 889 -33.56 -16.94 4.39
CA ASP A 889 -34.13 -16.17 3.28
C ASP A 889 -33.38 -16.36 1.96
N LYS A 890 -32.03 -16.49 1.94
CA LYS A 890 -31.29 -16.89 0.73
C LYS A 890 -31.78 -18.26 0.22
N ARG A 891 -32.05 -19.23 1.11
CA ARG A 891 -32.65 -20.52 0.75
C ARG A 891 -34.08 -20.39 0.19
N ARG A 892 -34.91 -19.47 0.69
CA ARG A 892 -36.24 -19.19 0.13
C ARG A 892 -36.17 -18.55 -1.25
N TYR A 893 -35.34 -17.51 -1.43
CA TYR A 893 -35.16 -16.86 -2.73
C TYR A 893 -34.61 -17.84 -3.77
N GLN A 894 -33.65 -18.70 -3.40
CA GLN A 894 -33.15 -19.74 -4.30
C GLN A 894 -34.26 -20.70 -4.75
N GLN A 895 -35.11 -21.17 -3.83
CA GLN A 895 -36.24 -22.05 -4.15
C GLN A 895 -37.24 -21.38 -5.11
N GLU A 896 -37.52 -20.09 -4.94
CA GLU A 896 -38.43 -19.36 -5.84
C GLU A 896 -37.79 -19.09 -7.21
N VAL A 897 -36.50 -18.73 -7.25
CA VAL A 897 -35.72 -18.55 -8.48
C VAL A 897 -35.69 -19.84 -9.31
N ASP A 898 -35.49 -21.00 -8.67
CA ASP A 898 -35.46 -22.27 -9.39
C ASP A 898 -36.87 -22.70 -9.85
N ARG A 899 -37.92 -22.43 -9.06
CA ARG A 899 -39.34 -22.56 -9.48
C ARG A 899 -39.64 -21.73 -10.74
N ILE A 900 -39.09 -20.52 -10.83
CA ILE A 900 -39.22 -19.64 -12.00
C ILE A 900 -38.42 -20.19 -13.19
N LYS A 901 -37.15 -20.57 -13.01
CA LYS A 901 -36.29 -21.15 -14.07
C LYS A 901 -36.90 -22.39 -14.70
N GLU A 902 -37.52 -23.26 -13.91
CA GLU A 902 -38.12 -24.51 -14.39
C GLU A 902 -39.29 -24.25 -15.34
N ALA A 903 -40.21 -23.36 -14.98
CA ALA A 903 -41.33 -22.99 -15.84
C ALA A 903 -40.94 -22.05 -17.01
N VAL A 904 -39.85 -21.29 -16.91
CA VAL A 904 -39.24 -20.59 -18.05
C VAL A 904 -38.63 -21.59 -19.05
N ARG A 905 -37.98 -22.66 -18.58
CA ARG A 905 -37.52 -23.76 -19.45
C ARG A 905 -38.69 -24.45 -20.14
N TYR A 906 -39.78 -24.74 -19.43
CA TYR A 906 -40.97 -25.38 -20.00
C TYR A 906 -41.62 -24.56 -21.13
N LYS A 907 -41.55 -23.22 -21.09
CA LYS A 907 -41.99 -22.33 -22.18
C LYS A 907 -41.04 -22.31 -23.38
N SER A 908 -39.74 -22.40 -23.14
CA SER A 908 -38.70 -22.11 -24.15
C SER A 908 -38.55 -23.23 -25.18
N SER A 909 -38.94 -24.46 -24.83
CA SER A 909 -38.91 -25.63 -25.72
C SER A 909 -39.81 -25.52 -26.97
N GLY A 910 -40.77 -24.59 -26.99
CA GLY A 910 -41.84 -24.55 -27.98
C GLY A 910 -41.53 -23.89 -29.33
N LYS A 911 -40.39 -23.23 -29.52
CA LYS A 911 -40.08 -22.51 -30.78
C LYS A 911 -38.60 -22.55 -31.20
N ARG A 912 -38.29 -23.42 -32.16
CA ARG A 912 -37.22 -23.21 -33.17
C ARG A 912 -37.82 -23.39 -34.56
N GLY A 913 -37.64 -22.41 -35.44
CA GLY A 913 -38.11 -22.45 -36.83
C GLY A 913 -37.02 -22.97 -37.79
N HIS A 914 -37.43 -23.63 -38.86
CA HIS A 914 -36.52 -24.13 -39.89
C HIS A 914 -36.08 -23.02 -40.87
N SER A 915 -34.84 -23.11 -41.36
CA SER A 915 -34.36 -22.37 -42.52
C SER A 915 -34.93 -22.94 -43.83
N ALA A 916 -35.49 -22.10 -44.68
CA ALA A 916 -36.08 -22.52 -45.96
C ALA A 916 -35.05 -22.62 -47.10
N GLN A 917 -35.20 -23.63 -47.96
CA GLN A 917 -34.54 -23.73 -49.27
C GLN A 917 -35.53 -23.43 -50.39
N ILE A 918 -35.03 -22.95 -51.54
CA ILE A 918 -35.84 -22.57 -52.71
C ILE A 918 -36.04 -23.77 -53.63
N ALA A 919 -37.28 -24.01 -54.07
CA ALA A 919 -37.64 -25.04 -55.05
C ALA A 919 -38.59 -24.49 -56.13
N LYS A 920 -38.72 -25.23 -57.26
CA LYS A 920 -39.44 -24.81 -58.48
C LYS A 920 -40.95 -25.17 -58.45
N PRO A 921 -41.80 -24.59 -59.34
CA PRO A 921 -43.22 -24.36 -59.02
C PRO A 921 -44.28 -25.22 -59.78
N VAL A 922 -45.56 -25.02 -59.39
CA VAL A 922 -46.84 -25.31 -60.09
C VAL A 922 -47.46 -26.73 -59.97
N ARG A 923 -48.51 -26.89 -59.13
CA ARG A 923 -49.94 -27.18 -59.50
C ARG A 923 -50.87 -27.18 -58.24
N PRO A 924 -52.23 -27.09 -58.37
CA PRO A 924 -53.12 -26.59 -57.29
C PRO A 924 -54.19 -27.56 -56.73
N GLY A 925 -54.80 -27.22 -55.58
CA GLY A 925 -56.06 -27.85 -55.10
C GLY A 925 -56.62 -27.38 -53.74
N HIS A 926 -57.93 -27.05 -53.74
CA HIS A 926 -58.92 -26.99 -52.63
C HIS A 926 -58.87 -25.96 -51.46
N TYR A 927 -60.00 -25.25 -51.33
CA TYR A 927 -60.66 -24.63 -50.14
C TYR A 927 -61.86 -25.56 -49.72
N PRO A 928 -62.86 -25.24 -48.83
CA PRO A 928 -63.16 -24.04 -47.99
C PRO A 928 -63.67 -24.31 -46.52
N ALA A 929 -64.04 -23.23 -45.78
CA ALA A 929 -65.16 -23.11 -44.78
C ALA A 929 -65.10 -23.89 -43.42
N SER A 930 -65.83 -23.58 -42.31
CA SER A 930 -66.64 -22.41 -41.84
C SER A 930 -66.94 -22.47 -40.29
N SER A 931 -67.51 -21.41 -39.69
CA SER A 931 -67.89 -21.19 -38.25
C SER A 931 -69.27 -21.84 -37.84
N PRO A 932 -69.96 -21.63 -36.65
CA PRO A 932 -69.90 -20.64 -35.52
C PRO A 932 -69.62 -21.32 -34.12
N THR A 933 -70.11 -21.00 -32.87
CA THR A 933 -71.22 -20.19 -32.24
C THR A 933 -70.96 -19.90 -30.71
N ASN A 934 -71.92 -19.32 -29.93
CA ASN A 934 -71.87 -18.96 -28.48
C ASN A 934 -73.30 -18.97 -27.83
N PRO A 935 -73.56 -19.06 -26.48
CA PRO A 935 -74.20 -17.93 -25.71
C PRO A 935 -74.23 -17.91 -24.11
N TYR A 936 -74.67 -16.77 -23.51
CA TYR A 936 -75.26 -16.47 -22.14
C TYR A 936 -74.43 -16.66 -20.81
N GLY A 937 -74.65 -15.94 -19.68
CA GLY A 937 -75.46 -14.71 -19.37
C GLY A 937 -75.58 -14.24 -17.86
N THR A 938 -75.47 -12.90 -17.60
CA THR A 938 -76.06 -12.00 -16.52
C THR A 938 -76.13 -12.29 -14.99
N ARG A 939 -75.59 -11.38 -14.12
CA ARG A 939 -76.32 -10.44 -13.16
C ARG A 939 -75.40 -9.67 -12.15
N SER A 940 -75.95 -8.66 -11.43
CA SER A 940 -75.36 -7.69 -10.44
C SER A 940 -76.29 -7.55 -9.17
N PRO A 941 -76.15 -6.67 -8.12
CA PRO A 941 -75.33 -5.43 -7.94
C PRO A 941 -74.72 -5.08 -6.53
N GLU A 942 -74.06 -3.90 -6.44
CA GLU A 942 -73.85 -2.91 -5.32
C GLU A 942 -73.51 -3.28 -3.84
N CYS A 943 -72.46 -2.65 -3.26
CA CYS A 943 -72.53 -1.56 -2.22
C CYS A 943 -71.10 -1.06 -1.76
N ILE A 944 -71.01 -0.15 -0.78
CA ILE A 944 -69.86 0.74 -0.43
C ILE A 944 -69.35 0.52 1.02
N SER A 945 -68.03 0.60 1.30
CA SER A 945 -67.43 1.17 2.55
C SER A 945 -65.88 1.19 2.59
N TYR A 946 -65.30 1.84 3.62
CA TYR A 946 -63.89 2.28 3.73
C TYR A 946 -63.01 1.44 4.70
N THR A 947 -61.69 1.73 4.66
CA THR A 947 -60.63 1.55 5.70
C THR A 947 -60.06 0.15 6.07
N ASN A 948 -58.79 -0.01 5.65
CA ASN A 948 -57.61 -0.47 6.41
C ASN A 948 -57.36 -1.95 6.85
N SER A 949 -56.14 -2.36 6.47
CA SER A 949 -55.11 -3.09 7.25
C SER A 949 -54.89 -4.61 7.08
N LEU A 950 -53.78 -4.90 6.37
CA LEU A 950 -52.72 -5.88 6.67
C LEU A 950 -52.94 -7.41 6.47
N PHE A 951 -52.06 -7.95 5.61
CA PHE A 951 -51.54 -9.34 5.55
C PHE A 951 -52.51 -10.54 5.46
N GLN A 952 -52.55 -11.17 4.27
CA GLN A 952 -51.95 -12.52 4.11
C GLN A 952 -51.59 -12.90 2.66
N ASN A 953 -50.28 -13.05 2.43
CA ASN A 953 -49.56 -14.08 1.66
C ASN A 953 -50.15 -14.83 0.43
N TYR A 954 -49.35 -14.82 -0.65
CA TYR A 954 -48.98 -15.95 -1.53
C TYR A 954 -50.07 -16.82 -2.18
N GLN A 955 -50.29 -16.65 -3.50
CA GLN A 955 -49.75 -17.58 -4.53
C GLN A 955 -49.93 -17.06 -5.98
N ASN A 956 -48.84 -17.08 -6.77
CA ASN A 956 -48.63 -17.84 -8.02
C ASN A 956 -49.84 -18.13 -8.95
N LEU A 957 -49.77 -18.06 -10.30
CA LEU A 957 -48.62 -18.02 -11.23
C LEU A 957 -49.03 -17.69 -12.71
N TYR A 958 -48.19 -17.00 -13.49
CA TYR A 958 -48.19 -16.92 -14.99
C TYR A 958 -49.50 -16.40 -15.72
N LEU A 959 -49.65 -16.26 -17.07
CA LEU A 959 -48.84 -16.63 -18.26
C LEU A 959 -49.07 -15.72 -19.52
N GLN A 960 -48.14 -14.80 -19.84
CA GLN A 960 -47.66 -14.42 -21.22
C GLN A 960 -48.55 -13.72 -22.31
N ALA A 961 -48.02 -12.59 -22.82
CA ALA A 961 -48.07 -12.04 -24.20
C ALA A 961 -49.36 -11.45 -24.85
N ALA A 962 -49.30 -10.13 -25.12
CA ALA A 962 -49.50 -9.38 -26.39
C ALA A 962 -50.33 -9.99 -27.56
N PRO A 963 -51.09 -9.16 -28.32
CA PRO A 963 -50.47 -8.49 -29.48
C PRO A 963 -51.03 -7.10 -29.95
N SER A 964 -50.23 -6.47 -30.84
CA SER A 964 -50.60 -5.66 -32.03
C SER A 964 -51.45 -4.37 -31.96
N SER A 965 -50.84 -3.25 -32.35
CA SER A 965 -51.12 -2.49 -33.61
C SER A 965 -49.91 -1.57 -33.88
N THR A 966 -49.35 -1.31 -35.08
CA THR A 966 -49.80 -1.19 -36.50
C THR A 966 -50.51 0.12 -36.86
N SER A 967 -49.77 1.04 -37.46
CA SER A 967 -50.26 2.10 -38.38
C SER A 967 -49.08 2.60 -39.23
N ASP A 968 -49.32 2.79 -40.53
CA ASP A 968 -48.33 3.23 -41.52
C ASP A 968 -48.21 4.77 -41.60
N MET A 969 -47.18 5.28 -42.31
CA MET A 969 -47.33 6.27 -43.40
C MET A 969 -46.00 6.76 -44.02
N TYR A 970 -45.81 6.45 -45.31
CA TYR A 970 -45.43 7.33 -46.45
C TYR A 970 -44.40 8.50 -46.36
N PHE A 971 -43.75 8.74 -47.52
CA PHE A 971 -42.87 9.85 -47.95
C PHE A 971 -41.64 10.13 -47.06
N ALA A 972 -40.38 9.85 -47.45
CA ALA A 972 -39.64 10.11 -48.69
C ALA A 972 -39.33 11.60 -48.95
N ASN A 973 -38.09 12.03 -48.67
CA ASN A 973 -37.39 12.89 -49.61
C ASN A 973 -35.84 12.80 -49.58
N SER A 974 -35.32 12.43 -50.73
CA SER A 974 -34.08 12.82 -51.41
C SER A 974 -33.17 13.90 -50.76
N CYS A 975 -31.89 13.58 -50.65
CA CYS A 975 -30.77 14.47 -51.01
C CYS A 975 -29.56 13.64 -51.44
N THR A 976 -29.01 13.91 -52.63
CA THR A 976 -28.00 13.05 -53.30
C THR A 976 -26.90 13.86 -53.98
N SER A 977 -25.63 13.55 -53.68
CA SER A 977 -24.44 13.77 -54.53
C SER A 977 -23.23 13.13 -53.82
N SER A 978 -22.51 12.10 -54.33
CA SER A 978 -21.75 11.92 -55.59
C SER A 978 -20.41 12.69 -55.61
N GLY A 979 -19.24 12.09 -55.91
CA GLY A 979 -18.86 10.71 -56.25
C GLY A 979 -17.33 10.52 -56.08
N ALA A 980 -16.78 9.32 -55.81
CA ALA A 980 -16.48 8.24 -56.78
C ALA A 980 -15.42 8.65 -57.83
N THR A 981 -14.21 8.08 -57.89
CA THR A 981 -13.84 6.77 -58.50
C THR A 981 -12.29 6.61 -58.49
N SER A 982 -11.62 5.45 -58.74
CA SER A 982 -11.95 4.01 -58.71
C SER A 982 -10.68 3.13 -58.90
N SER A 983 -10.83 1.79 -58.87
CA SER A 983 -9.88 0.71 -59.26
C SER A 983 -8.66 0.44 -58.36
N GLY A 984 -8.20 -0.82 -58.17
CA GLY A 984 -8.73 -2.12 -58.62
C GLY A 984 -8.04 -3.33 -57.95
N GLY A 985 -8.67 -4.52 -57.96
CA GLY A 985 -8.10 -5.82 -57.51
C GLY A 985 -7.53 -6.66 -58.67
N PRO A 986 -7.50 -8.02 -58.63
CA PRO A 986 -8.19 -8.95 -57.70
C PRO A 986 -7.38 -10.23 -57.31
N LEU A 987 -8.09 -11.27 -56.81
CA LEU A 987 -7.71 -12.69 -56.57
C LEU A 987 -6.96 -12.99 -55.23
N ALA A 988 -7.29 -13.98 -54.37
CA ALA A 988 -7.93 -15.32 -54.44
C ALA A 988 -6.95 -16.49 -54.80
N SER A 989 -7.00 -17.71 -54.25
CA SER A 989 -7.88 -18.35 -53.23
C SER A 989 -7.44 -19.80 -52.84
N TYR A 990 -7.77 -20.24 -51.60
CA TYR A 990 -7.92 -21.66 -51.14
C TYR A 990 -6.59 -22.50 -51.09
N GLN A 991 -6.48 -23.73 -50.54
CA GLN A 991 -7.46 -24.72 -50.01
C GLN A 991 -6.87 -25.57 -48.82
N LYS A 992 -7.63 -26.54 -48.27
CA LYS A 992 -7.26 -27.43 -47.14
C LYS A 992 -7.88 -28.84 -47.31
N ALA A 993 -7.25 -29.86 -46.67
CA ALA A 993 -7.75 -31.20 -46.26
C ALA A 993 -7.41 -32.45 -47.12
N ASN A 994 -6.89 -33.50 -46.45
CA ASN A 994 -7.48 -34.85 -46.26
C ASN A 994 -6.60 -35.64 -45.23
N MET A 995 -7.14 -36.32 -44.20
CA MET A 995 -7.77 -37.68 -44.12
C MET A 995 -6.75 -38.84 -44.30
N ASP A 996 -6.83 -40.01 -43.63
CA ASP A 996 -7.96 -40.62 -42.90
C ASP A 996 -7.55 -41.66 -41.80
N ASN A 997 -8.55 -42.29 -41.15
CA ASN A 997 -8.55 -43.43 -40.20
C ASN A 997 -7.98 -43.22 -38.78
N GLY A 998 -8.59 -43.71 -37.68
CA GLY A 998 -9.98 -44.18 -37.47
C GLY A 998 -10.15 -45.62 -36.96
N ASN A 999 -10.42 -45.77 -35.64
CA ASN A 999 -11.50 -46.63 -35.10
C ASN A 999 -11.63 -46.46 -33.57
N ALA A 1000 -12.76 -46.91 -32.99
CA ALA A 1000 -13.08 -46.83 -31.56
C ALA A 1000 -13.72 -48.14 -31.07
N THR A 1001 -13.68 -48.40 -29.76
CA THR A 1001 -14.74 -49.14 -29.03
C THR A 1001 -14.70 -48.87 -27.53
N ASP A 1002 -15.86 -48.49 -27.00
CA ASP A 1002 -16.25 -48.28 -25.61
C ASP A 1002 -16.24 -49.52 -24.67
N ILE A 1003 -16.48 -49.23 -23.38
CA ILE A 1003 -17.40 -49.93 -22.43
C ILE A 1003 -16.87 -50.97 -21.39
N ASN A 1004 -17.24 -50.70 -20.13
CA ASN A 1004 -17.51 -51.54 -18.95
C ASN A 1004 -16.43 -52.26 -18.07
N ASP A 1005 -16.31 -51.74 -16.84
CA ASP A 1005 -16.89 -52.28 -15.57
C ASP A 1005 -16.36 -53.55 -14.84
N ASN A 1006 -16.09 -53.33 -13.53
CA ASN A 1006 -16.32 -54.21 -12.35
C ASN A 1006 -15.40 -55.41 -11.94
N ARG A 1007 -14.91 -55.31 -10.68
CA ARG A 1007 -14.78 -56.33 -9.61
C ARG A 1007 -13.81 -57.55 -9.68
N SER A 1008 -12.78 -57.47 -8.83
CA SER A 1008 -12.35 -58.42 -7.76
C SER A 1008 -12.44 -59.95 -7.95
N ASP A 1009 -11.33 -60.65 -7.69
CA ASP A 1009 -11.19 -61.52 -6.49
C ASP A 1009 -9.72 -61.99 -6.20
N LEU A 1010 -9.52 -62.60 -5.03
CA LEU A 1010 -8.28 -63.18 -4.43
C LEU A 1010 -8.17 -64.72 -4.75
N PRO A 1011 -7.25 -65.58 -4.21
CA PRO A 1011 -6.21 -65.41 -3.16
C PRO A 1011 -4.82 -66.13 -3.35
N CYS A 1012 -3.94 -65.99 -2.35
CA CYS A 1012 -2.74 -66.84 -2.02
C CYS A 1012 -1.55 -66.89 -3.03
N GLY A 1013 -0.30 -67.15 -2.62
CA GLY A 1013 0.28 -67.35 -1.28
C GLY A 1013 1.72 -67.94 -1.32
N TYR A 1014 2.38 -68.04 -0.15
CA TYR A 1014 3.72 -68.63 0.15
C TYR A 1014 5.02 -67.82 -0.08
N GLU A 1015 5.63 -67.46 1.06
CA GLU A 1015 7.02 -67.74 1.52
C GLU A 1015 8.19 -67.93 0.53
N ALA A 1016 9.30 -67.21 0.77
CA ALA A 1016 10.62 -67.81 1.08
C ALA A 1016 11.58 -66.78 1.72
N GLU A 1017 12.58 -67.27 2.46
CA GLU A 1017 13.51 -66.48 3.30
C GLU A 1017 14.67 -65.79 2.54
N ASP A 1018 15.25 -64.77 3.17
CA ASP A 1018 16.46 -64.06 2.73
C ASP A 1018 17.72 -64.67 3.38
N GLN A 1019 18.77 -64.96 2.60
CA GLN A 1019 20.07 -65.43 3.12
C GLN A 1019 21.25 -64.84 2.33
N ALA A 1020 22.10 -64.11 3.05
CA ALA A 1020 23.30 -63.48 2.51
C ALA A 1020 24.40 -64.48 2.12
N LYS A 1021 25.17 -64.16 1.07
CA LYS A 1021 26.48 -64.76 0.77
C LYS A 1021 27.51 -63.70 0.37
N LEU A 1022 28.79 -64.02 0.62
CA LEU A 1022 29.91 -63.09 0.65
C LEU A 1022 30.90 -63.31 -0.49
N PHE A 1023 31.46 -62.21 -1.01
CA PHE A 1023 32.84 -62.08 -1.54
C PHE A 1023 33.17 -62.83 -2.85
N PRO A 1024 34.34 -62.56 -3.50
CA PRO A 1024 35.39 -61.59 -3.14
C PRO A 1024 35.66 -60.49 -4.19
N LEU A 1025 36.37 -59.44 -3.76
CA LEU A 1025 37.15 -58.56 -4.63
C LEU A 1025 38.62 -58.99 -4.55
N HIS A 1026 39.28 -59.19 -5.70
CA HIS A 1026 40.73 -59.36 -5.74
C HIS A 1026 41.43 -57.99 -5.78
N GLN A 1027 42.53 -57.88 -5.02
CA GLN A 1027 43.45 -56.76 -5.06
C GLN A 1027 44.84 -57.33 -5.35
N GLU A 1028 45.41 -57.02 -6.51
CA GLU A 1028 46.83 -57.26 -6.78
C GLU A 1028 47.65 -56.04 -6.36
N THR A 1029 48.61 -56.25 -5.46
CA THR A 1029 49.59 -55.26 -5.05
C THR A 1029 50.95 -55.65 -5.61
N ALA A 1030 51.61 -54.74 -6.33
CA ALA A 1030 52.94 -54.97 -6.91
C ALA A 1030 54.01 -54.03 -6.30
N ALA A 1031 53.96 -53.84 -4.97
CA ALA A 1031 54.97 -53.12 -4.20
C ALA A 1031 54.93 -53.53 -2.71
N SER A 1032 55.51 -54.70 -2.41
CA SER A 1032 55.63 -55.35 -1.07
C SER A 1032 54.30 -55.61 -0.35
#